data_AF-A0A1J4SUR8-F1
#
_entry.id   AF-A0A1J4SUR8-F1
#
_cell.length_a   1.000
_cell.length_b   1.000
_cell.length_c   1.000
_cell.angle_alpha   90.00
_cell.angle_beta   90.00
_cell.angle_gamma   90.00
#
_symmetry.space_group_name_H-M   'P 1'
#
loop_
_entity.id
_entity.type
_entity.pdbx_description
1 polymer ?
#
loop_
_entity_poly.entity_id
_entity_poly.type
_entity_poly.pdbx_seq_one_letter_code
_entity_poly.pdbx_strand_id
1 'polypeptide(L)'
;SRLPPLLAAPPDLPDRDEALAVEMRRLALGPTAAPALLPAARTEPETLGLVLADMLRSGGAQAAASLRLLPLLPRLGVRACMDDLPPKAHALVLARIFGFMAAAEPEGLARAVKALDGGLTGSLDTATARDVAAFFAAPSPVRAGGVAASPFNRNAWKRPPAPPGGSGKDSEAKQAKGRAQLAEILHSPMLQLKDRLFNDATVSGGVIEGALISGGGMLRCRFSGVAFRRVRISAATMALCLFEDCSFEDCVFAGTDLSHSRFAGCRLSACAFEAADASRTMFAGCGLTACAFADASLAGALLEDTRLEECAFRACALSGLTLRGCRLTRITLLRTDASGGLWENCRWREGECRAGALDHARLLDCECLDLTIARTTLTGLTAFGGHTNSPDLWQAWRATRARLLEGVLAKPAPLPAGLAAGTGAALLAACVEARLRVEEAEDTLAAMRGQNQRRRELAMERLGEEQGLFVRLLPTLLETDVFERAQRLDGIPACVIAAGESPGATGRPAAPARETLAQLERLFPGLEPPRQRAPAVRIEAVYAIGSLGSVAQKPSSDVDCWILLAPPILEPGAAGTARARLARKLEMLERWATERFGLEVHFFLMDLDTVRRNDFGISDRESSGSAQAALLKEEFYRTALKLAGRDLLWWAAPPAAGQAEAETLAAELARLAPRTAAELLDLGQPLPIPEEEYFGACLWQMVKALHSPYKSVMKLGLLEKYAGQGEEMRLLCDRIKEAVMRGRSLLSDVDPYLSLFTSIRKHYLLLDDATSLALIGECLRLKADVAPQDLPEEFGADAARHAHIEDQPARAGASSPFEAALRLGGMVSLFMVQAYRRIQEDIREGRAARITPEDMTRLGRRIAANFSQQQGKVGLVPFLVEDLGFSEFSFGAEKTPGKRPIWTVKGRDKAAGKTPVEALPPIRRDVDVARLLAWLHFNGLYGPGAVLAEKTLAPIALADLQLLLADMAAFFPRRDTLEPDLDEYLRPERVTRCYLIVNLPTPPDKNKILTLSALYATNWGEVFVQTIDNPPQMLVKCPLAYLREVLDKSLPDDCAMRVFTPKRAACPRLKVL
;
A
#
# COMPACT_ATOMS: atom_id res chain seq x y z
N SER A 1 22.03 1.07 23.95
CA SER A 1 21.24 -0.12 24.31
C SER A 1 19.99 0.22 25.10
N ARG A 2 19.99 1.19 26.02
CA ARG A 2 18.81 1.54 26.83
C ARG A 2 17.78 2.43 26.11
N LEU A 3 18.22 3.38 25.28
CA LEU A 3 17.32 4.30 24.58
C LEU A 3 16.34 3.62 23.61
N PRO A 4 16.75 2.69 22.71
CA PRO A 4 15.81 2.12 21.73
C PRO A 4 14.62 1.35 22.37
N PRO A 5 14.82 0.50 23.40
CA PRO A 5 13.70 -0.09 24.14
C PRO A 5 12.75 0.93 24.76
N LEU A 6 13.26 2.04 25.33
CA LEU A 6 12.43 3.09 25.92
C LEU A 6 11.59 3.82 24.86
N LEU A 7 12.18 4.10 23.69
CA LEU A 7 11.47 4.72 22.57
C LEU A 7 10.40 3.79 21.97
N ALA A 8 10.65 2.48 21.95
CA ALA A 8 9.71 1.47 21.48
C ALA A 8 8.60 1.13 22.51
N ALA A 9 8.80 1.47 23.79
CA ALA A 9 7.82 1.20 24.83
C ALA A 9 6.52 2.00 24.64
N PRO A 10 5.36 1.45 25.04
CA PRO A 10 4.09 2.17 25.01
C PRO A 10 4.15 3.47 25.83
N PRO A 11 3.58 4.59 25.34
CA PRO A 11 3.63 5.87 26.04
C PRO A 11 2.95 5.87 27.42
N ASP A 12 2.01 4.96 27.63
CA ASP A 12 1.25 4.77 28.87
C ASP A 12 1.97 3.90 29.91
N LEU A 13 3.18 3.41 29.60
CA LEU A 13 3.98 2.64 30.55
C LEU A 13 4.44 3.52 31.72
N PRO A 14 4.14 3.14 32.99
CA PRO A 14 4.59 3.89 34.16
C PRO A 14 6.10 4.13 34.16
N ASP A 15 6.54 5.30 34.61
CA ASP A 15 7.94 5.74 34.75
C ASP A 15 8.75 5.77 33.43
N ARG A 16 8.14 5.48 32.28
CA ARG A 16 8.81 5.50 30.96
C ARG A 16 9.42 6.87 30.68
N ASP A 17 8.65 7.94 30.84
CA ASP A 17 9.07 9.28 30.44
C ASP A 17 10.21 9.80 31.32
N GLU A 18 10.21 9.46 32.62
CA GLU A 18 11.31 9.77 33.52
C GLU A 18 12.59 9.01 33.12
N ALA A 19 12.48 7.69 32.91
CA ALA A 19 13.61 6.86 32.46
C ALA A 19 14.17 7.34 31.12
N LEU A 20 13.28 7.75 30.21
CA LEU A 20 13.63 8.30 28.91
C LEU A 20 14.38 9.62 29.05
N ALA A 21 13.88 10.56 29.86
CA ALA A 21 14.52 11.85 30.10
C ALA A 21 15.91 11.69 30.74
N VAL A 22 16.06 10.79 31.70
CA VAL A 22 17.35 10.46 32.34
C VAL A 22 18.36 9.92 31.32
N GLU A 23 17.94 8.96 30.49
CA GLU A 23 18.82 8.37 29.48
C GLU A 23 19.18 9.38 28.39
N MET A 24 18.23 10.21 27.94
CA MET A 24 18.50 11.29 26.98
C MET A 24 19.53 12.27 27.52
N ARG A 25 19.40 12.72 28.78
CA ARG A 25 20.38 13.61 29.42
C ARG A 25 21.76 12.98 29.52
N ARG A 26 21.83 11.71 29.91
CA ARG A 26 23.10 10.96 29.98
C ARG A 26 23.79 10.93 28.60
N LEU A 27 23.04 10.67 27.54
CA LEU A 27 23.56 10.64 26.18
C LEU A 27 23.95 12.03 25.67
N ALA A 28 23.21 13.09 26.05
CA ALA A 28 23.45 14.47 25.62
C ALA A 28 24.85 15.00 26.01
N LEU A 29 25.38 14.51 27.14
CA LEU A 29 26.72 14.85 27.64
C LEU A 29 27.85 14.07 26.94
N GLY A 30 27.52 13.06 26.14
CA GLY A 30 28.49 12.23 25.44
C GLY A 30 29.20 12.94 24.26
N PRO A 31 30.31 12.37 23.78
CA PRO A 31 31.04 12.87 22.61
C PRO A 31 30.35 12.56 21.27
N THR A 32 29.37 11.66 21.25
CA THR A 32 28.58 11.26 20.06
C THR A 32 27.09 11.44 20.30
N ALA A 33 26.73 12.49 21.04
CA ALA A 33 25.38 12.74 21.52
C ALA A 33 24.37 12.93 20.39
N ALA A 34 24.68 13.72 19.36
CA ALA A 34 23.71 14.04 18.31
C ALA A 34 23.28 12.80 17.49
N PRO A 35 24.19 11.94 16.97
CA PRO A 35 23.78 10.68 16.34
C PRO A 35 23.05 9.73 17.30
N ALA A 36 23.44 9.69 18.57
CA ALA A 36 22.82 8.81 19.57
C ALA A 36 21.39 9.25 19.94
N LEU A 37 21.11 10.56 19.90
CA LEU A 37 19.81 11.16 20.21
C LEU A 37 18.94 11.38 18.98
N LEU A 38 19.44 11.15 17.76
CA LEU A 38 18.64 11.31 16.53
C LEU A 38 17.33 10.49 16.54
N PRO A 39 17.30 9.23 17.01
CA PRO A 39 16.03 8.49 17.15
C PRO A 39 15.06 9.15 18.14
N ALA A 40 15.57 9.69 19.25
CA ALA A 40 14.78 10.41 20.24
C ALA A 40 14.22 11.72 19.68
N ALA A 41 15.03 12.48 18.94
CA ALA A 41 14.61 13.71 18.27
C ALA A 41 13.49 13.47 17.24
N ARG A 42 13.32 12.24 16.74
CA ARG A 42 12.19 11.89 15.87
C ARG A 42 10.98 11.35 16.65
N THR A 43 11.22 10.47 17.61
CA THR A 43 10.15 9.69 18.25
C THR A 43 9.49 10.45 19.40
N GLU A 44 10.31 11.17 20.19
CA GLU A 44 9.92 11.86 21.42
C GLU A 44 10.57 13.26 21.46
N PRO A 45 10.32 14.12 20.45
CA PRO A 45 10.98 15.41 20.31
C PRO A 45 10.67 16.38 21.45
N GLU A 46 9.44 16.37 21.98
CA GLU A 46 9.00 17.24 23.07
C GLU A 46 9.81 16.95 24.34
N THR A 47 9.92 15.66 24.71
CA THR A 47 10.70 15.21 25.87
C THR A 47 12.17 15.58 25.72
N LEU A 48 12.76 15.39 24.53
CA LEU A 48 14.13 15.82 24.26
C LEU A 48 14.28 17.34 24.38
N GLY A 49 13.31 18.11 23.88
CA GLY A 49 13.26 19.57 24.01
C GLY A 49 13.28 20.03 25.47
N LEU A 50 12.46 19.42 26.34
CA LEU A 50 12.41 19.70 27.77
C LEU A 50 13.74 19.34 28.46
N VAL A 51 14.34 18.20 28.13
CA VAL A 51 15.66 17.81 28.65
C VAL A 51 16.72 18.84 28.28
N LEU A 52 16.73 19.31 27.03
CA LEU A 52 17.69 20.32 26.57
C LEU A 52 17.44 21.70 27.20
N ALA A 53 16.17 22.08 27.44
CA ALA A 53 15.82 23.31 28.15
C ALA A 53 16.36 23.30 29.59
N ASP A 54 16.18 22.18 30.30
CA ASP A 54 16.67 22.03 31.66
C ASP A 54 18.21 22.01 31.76
N MET A 55 18.87 21.32 30.82
CA MET A 55 20.32 21.36 30.69
C MET A 55 20.84 22.79 30.42
N LEU A 56 20.09 23.59 29.64
CA LEU A 56 20.44 24.97 29.35
C LEU A 56 20.35 25.85 30.61
N ARG A 57 19.32 25.67 31.44
CA ARG A 57 19.18 26.37 32.74
C ARG A 57 20.28 25.99 33.73
N SER A 58 20.72 24.74 33.71
CA SER A 58 21.73 24.21 34.64
C SER A 58 23.13 24.82 34.46
N GLY A 59 23.40 25.47 33.33
CA GLY A 59 24.68 26.16 33.07
C GLY A 59 25.86 25.22 32.81
N GLY A 60 27.06 25.80 32.71
CA GLY A 60 28.32 25.07 32.57
C GLY A 60 28.36 24.10 31.38
N ALA A 61 28.85 22.87 31.61
CA ALA A 61 28.98 21.83 30.59
C ALA A 61 27.61 21.35 30.05
N GLN A 62 26.55 21.39 30.86
CA GLN A 62 25.20 21.00 30.44
C GLN A 62 24.63 22.00 29.44
N ALA A 63 24.78 23.30 29.71
CA ALA A 63 24.35 24.34 28.79
C ALA A 63 25.11 24.30 27.47
N ALA A 64 26.43 24.04 27.51
CA ALA A 64 27.23 23.87 26.30
C ALA A 64 26.77 22.66 25.46
N ALA A 65 26.49 21.53 26.11
CA ALA A 65 25.96 20.34 25.44
C ALA A 65 24.56 20.60 24.84
N SER A 66 23.68 21.29 25.58
CA SER A 66 22.35 21.67 25.12
C SER A 66 22.43 22.56 23.87
N LEU A 67 23.20 23.66 23.92
CA LEU A 67 23.39 24.54 22.77
C LEU A 67 23.95 23.79 21.56
N ARG A 68 24.82 22.80 21.74
CA ARG A 68 25.29 21.95 20.62
C ARG A 68 24.17 21.13 19.98
N LEU A 69 23.21 20.67 20.77
CA LEU A 69 22.16 19.74 20.35
C LEU A 69 20.85 20.40 19.92
N LEU A 70 20.61 21.67 20.25
CA LEU A 70 19.39 22.38 19.84
C LEU A 70 19.05 22.26 18.34
N PRO A 71 20.01 22.32 17.38
CA PRO A 71 19.69 22.16 15.97
C PRO A 71 19.29 20.73 15.55
N LEU A 72 19.40 19.74 16.45
CA LEU A 72 18.89 18.38 16.23
C LEU A 72 17.37 18.31 16.41
N LEU A 73 16.79 19.21 17.19
CA LEU A 73 15.37 19.20 17.52
C LEU A 73 14.53 19.55 16.29
N PRO A 74 13.49 18.75 15.96
CA PRO A 74 12.46 19.20 15.03
C PRO A 74 11.57 20.24 15.70
N ARG A 75 10.63 20.79 14.92
CA ARG A 75 9.73 21.88 15.34
C ARG A 75 9.08 21.67 16.71
N LEU A 76 8.46 20.51 16.94
CA LEU A 76 7.80 20.19 18.22
C LEU A 76 8.78 20.25 19.41
N GLY A 77 9.99 19.73 19.23
CA GLY A 77 11.02 19.77 20.26
C GLY A 77 11.56 21.17 20.52
N VAL A 78 11.74 21.97 19.46
CA VAL A 78 12.13 23.39 19.60
C VAL A 78 11.06 24.17 20.35
N ARG A 79 9.79 23.97 20.02
CA ARG A 79 8.66 24.62 20.69
C ARG A 79 8.60 24.25 22.17
N ALA A 80 8.63 22.95 22.50
CA ALA A 80 8.66 22.48 23.89
C ALA A 80 9.85 23.05 24.66
N CYS A 81 11.02 23.15 24.02
CA CYS A 81 12.20 23.76 24.62
C CYS A 81 12.01 25.26 24.88
N MET A 82 11.44 26.00 23.92
CA MET A 82 11.20 27.44 24.04
C MET A 82 10.13 27.77 25.09
N ASP A 83 9.04 27.00 25.12
CA ASP A 83 7.92 27.20 26.06
C ASP A 83 8.39 27.04 27.53
N ASP A 84 9.37 26.18 27.77
CA ASP A 84 9.97 25.93 29.10
C ASP A 84 11.11 26.91 29.46
N LEU A 85 11.56 27.74 28.51
CA LEU A 85 12.65 28.71 28.69
C LEU A 85 12.15 30.15 28.86
N PRO A 86 12.84 30.99 29.65
CA PRO A 86 12.49 32.41 29.77
C PRO A 86 12.69 33.13 28.41
N PRO A 87 11.90 34.17 28.08
CA PRO A 87 11.95 34.85 26.78
C PRO A 87 13.35 35.36 26.36
N LYS A 88 14.19 35.72 27.34
CA LYS A 88 15.58 36.15 27.08
C LYS A 88 16.47 35.06 26.48
N ALA A 89 16.14 33.78 26.70
CA ALA A 89 16.88 32.64 26.16
C ALA A 89 16.43 32.27 24.73
N HIS A 90 15.25 32.71 24.29
CA HIS A 90 14.70 32.38 22.95
C HIS A 90 15.62 32.85 21.83
N ALA A 91 16.17 34.06 21.95
CA ALA A 91 17.10 34.61 20.97
C ALA A 91 18.35 33.72 20.80
N LEU A 92 18.86 33.15 21.89
CA LEU A 92 20.02 32.26 21.86
C LEU A 92 19.71 30.92 21.18
N VAL A 93 18.54 30.34 21.46
CA VAL A 93 18.07 29.09 20.84
C VAL A 93 17.91 29.27 19.33
N LEU A 94 17.16 30.29 18.93
CA LEU A 94 16.91 30.58 17.52
C LEU A 94 18.21 30.91 16.79
N ALA A 95 19.10 31.69 17.41
CA ALA A 95 20.42 32.00 16.86
C ALA A 95 21.25 30.75 16.58
N ARG A 96 21.19 29.78 17.50
CA ARG A 96 21.94 28.53 17.37
C ARG A 96 21.43 27.67 16.23
N ILE A 97 20.11 27.55 16.09
CA ILE A 97 19.47 26.79 15.01
C ILE A 97 19.74 27.48 13.67
N PHE A 98 19.54 28.80 13.58
CA PHE A 98 19.82 29.57 12.37
C PHE A 98 21.28 29.46 11.92
N GLY A 99 22.23 29.64 12.84
CA GLY A 99 23.65 29.52 12.54
C GLY A 99 24.05 28.13 12.03
N PHE A 100 23.43 27.07 12.56
CA PHE A 100 23.61 25.72 12.03
C PHE A 100 23.05 25.59 10.60
N MET A 101 21.80 26.00 10.39
CA MET A 101 21.17 25.92 9.06
C MET A 101 21.93 26.73 8.01
N ALA A 102 22.51 27.87 8.39
CA ALA A 102 23.33 28.66 7.48
C ALA A 102 24.63 27.96 7.07
N ALA A 103 25.25 27.25 8.00
CA ALA A 103 26.49 26.52 7.73
C ALA A 103 26.23 25.21 6.98
N ALA A 104 25.17 24.48 7.32
CA ALA A 104 24.84 23.17 6.78
C ALA A 104 23.92 23.21 5.54
N GLU A 105 23.03 24.19 5.41
CA GLU A 105 22.03 24.29 4.33
C GLU A 105 21.88 25.73 3.82
N PRO A 106 22.97 26.38 3.37
CA PRO A 106 22.96 27.79 3.02
C PRO A 106 21.91 28.14 1.94
N GLU A 107 21.70 27.26 0.97
CA GLU A 107 20.75 27.49 -0.12
C GLU A 107 19.28 27.44 0.33
N GLY A 108 18.95 26.48 1.20
CA GLY A 108 17.59 26.35 1.74
C GLY A 108 17.23 27.58 2.59
N LEU A 109 18.16 28.03 3.43
CA LEU A 109 17.99 29.20 4.25
C LEU A 109 17.94 30.50 3.42
N ALA A 110 18.76 30.62 2.38
CA ALA A 110 18.71 31.76 1.46
C ALA A 110 17.36 31.88 0.74
N ARG A 111 16.74 30.75 0.35
CA ARG A 111 15.36 30.74 -0.19
C ARG A 111 14.35 31.24 0.85
N ALA A 112 14.49 30.83 2.11
CA ALA A 112 13.61 31.29 3.19
C ALA A 112 13.71 32.80 3.42
N VAL A 113 14.92 33.33 3.50
CA VAL A 113 15.15 34.77 3.64
C VAL A 113 14.54 35.54 2.47
N LYS A 114 14.82 35.12 1.24
CA LYS A 114 14.26 35.76 0.03
C LYS A 114 12.73 35.69 -0.02
N ALA A 115 12.14 34.57 0.42
CA ALA A 115 10.70 34.39 0.43
C ALA A 115 10.01 35.32 1.44
N LEU A 116 10.64 35.62 2.58
CA LEU A 116 10.03 36.35 3.70
C LEU A 116 10.26 37.87 3.63
N ASP A 117 11.33 38.32 2.98
CA ASP A 117 11.67 39.74 2.75
C ASP A 117 10.55 40.55 2.08
N GLY A 118 9.68 39.89 1.30
CA GLY A 118 8.58 40.53 0.56
C GLY A 118 7.20 40.55 1.24
N GLY A 119 7.03 40.06 2.48
CA GLY A 119 5.67 39.84 3.01
C GLY A 119 5.41 39.98 4.52
N LEU A 120 6.42 39.90 5.40
CA LEU A 120 6.14 39.77 6.85
C LEU A 120 6.90 40.75 7.77
N THR A 121 7.89 41.52 7.28
CA THR A 121 8.75 42.36 8.16
C THR A 121 8.81 43.85 7.80
N GLY A 122 8.04 44.34 6.82
CA GLY A 122 8.38 45.59 6.13
C GLY A 122 9.70 45.44 5.36
N SER A 123 10.13 46.46 4.60
CA SER A 123 11.45 46.40 3.96
C SER A 123 12.51 46.30 5.06
N LEU A 124 13.37 45.28 5.01
CA LEU A 124 14.54 45.22 5.88
C LEU A 124 15.28 46.55 5.82
N ASP A 125 15.71 47.07 6.97
CA ASP A 125 16.57 48.24 6.95
C ASP A 125 17.88 47.91 6.21
N THR A 126 18.50 48.94 5.64
CA THR A 126 19.68 48.78 4.76
C THR A 126 20.87 48.11 5.48
N ALA A 127 20.95 48.20 6.81
CA ALA A 127 22.01 47.56 7.57
C ALA A 127 21.75 46.05 7.72
N THR A 128 20.52 45.67 8.11
CA THR A 128 20.10 44.27 8.22
C THR A 128 20.17 43.55 6.87
N ALA A 129 19.73 44.19 5.79
CA ALA A 129 19.83 43.62 4.43
C ALA A 129 21.29 43.36 4.01
N ARG A 130 22.21 44.27 4.37
CA ARG A 130 23.65 44.11 4.11
C ARG A 130 24.27 42.99 4.93
N ASP A 131 23.92 42.89 6.21
CA ASP A 131 24.41 41.85 7.11
C ASP A 131 23.96 40.46 6.65
N VAL A 132 22.70 40.33 6.23
CA VAL A 132 22.16 39.11 5.61
C VAL A 132 22.94 38.73 4.35
N ALA A 133 23.14 39.68 3.42
CA ALA A 133 23.88 39.43 2.19
C ALA A 133 25.34 39.02 2.45
N ALA A 134 26.01 39.68 3.39
CA ALA A 134 27.39 39.36 3.79
C ALA A 134 27.50 37.97 4.43
N PHE A 135 26.50 37.57 5.22
CA PHE A 135 26.47 36.28 5.90
C PHE A 135 26.36 35.09 4.92
N PHE A 136 25.54 35.20 3.87
CA PHE A 136 25.42 34.17 2.84
C PHE A 136 26.54 34.19 1.79
N ALA A 137 27.35 35.25 1.73
CA ALA A 137 28.52 35.32 0.86
C ALA A 137 29.72 34.52 1.39
N ALA A 138 29.72 34.17 2.69
CA ALA A 138 30.78 33.36 3.28
C ALA A 138 30.71 31.89 2.80
N PRO A 139 31.84 31.27 2.41
CA PRO A 139 31.85 29.88 1.99
C PRO A 139 31.45 28.96 3.16
N SER A 140 30.52 28.03 2.91
CA SER A 140 30.07 27.07 3.91
C SER A 140 31.24 26.23 4.41
N PRO A 141 31.50 26.17 5.74
CA PRO A 141 32.56 25.35 6.31
C PRO A 141 32.31 23.85 6.09
N VAL A 142 31.07 23.44 5.83
CA VAL A 142 30.71 22.05 5.50
C VAL A 142 31.13 21.71 4.06
N ARG A 143 30.89 22.63 3.12
CA ARG A 143 31.40 22.50 1.74
C ARG A 143 32.92 22.55 1.71
N ALA A 144 33.56 23.41 2.50
CA ALA A 144 35.02 23.55 2.56
C ALA A 144 35.74 22.39 3.28
N GLY A 145 35.21 21.93 4.42
CA GLY A 145 35.75 20.80 5.19
C GLY A 145 35.41 19.42 4.60
N GLY A 146 34.39 19.36 3.74
CA GLY A 146 34.05 18.19 2.92
C GLY A 146 35.02 17.97 1.75
N VAL A 147 35.79 18.98 1.34
CA VAL A 147 36.94 18.79 0.45
C VAL A 147 38.15 18.36 1.28
N ALA A 148 38.05 17.23 1.99
CA ALA A 148 39.24 16.40 2.08
C ALA A 148 39.67 16.19 0.62
N ALA A 149 40.91 16.59 0.29
CA ALA A 149 41.46 16.46 -1.05
C ALA A 149 41.01 15.12 -1.60
N SER A 150 40.32 15.14 -2.74
CA SER A 150 39.96 13.90 -3.40
C SER A 150 41.22 13.03 -3.41
N PRO A 151 41.19 11.78 -2.91
CA PRO A 151 42.35 10.90 -3.06
C PRO A 151 42.73 10.78 -4.55
N PHE A 152 41.81 11.15 -5.46
CA PHE A 152 42.08 11.37 -6.87
C PHE A 152 42.81 12.67 -7.12
N ASN A 153 44.11 12.51 -7.31
CA ASN A 153 44.92 13.45 -8.06
C ASN A 153 44.45 13.44 -9.53
N ARG A 154 43.69 14.46 -9.97
CA ARG A 154 43.40 14.70 -11.41
C ARG A 154 44.69 14.68 -12.25
N ASN A 155 45.85 15.01 -11.67
CA ASN A 155 47.14 14.97 -12.36
C ASN A 155 47.67 13.55 -12.61
N ALA A 156 47.19 12.51 -11.90
CA ALA A 156 47.53 11.11 -12.18
C ALA A 156 46.94 10.62 -13.52
N TRP A 157 46.04 11.41 -14.11
CA TRP A 157 45.30 11.12 -15.33
C TRP A 157 45.56 12.17 -16.42
N LYS A 158 46.65 12.93 -16.28
CA LYS A 158 47.20 13.71 -17.40
C LYS A 158 47.50 12.75 -18.54
N ARG A 159 47.36 13.24 -19.79
CA ARG A 159 47.80 12.53 -21.00
C ARG A 159 49.10 11.78 -20.68
N PRO A 160 49.21 10.46 -20.92
CA PRO A 160 50.51 9.82 -20.88
C PRO A 160 51.46 10.65 -21.75
N PRO A 161 52.69 10.94 -21.29
CA PRO A 161 53.64 11.67 -22.11
C PRO A 161 53.72 10.98 -23.48
N ALA A 162 53.85 11.77 -24.55
CA ALA A 162 54.21 11.19 -25.84
C ALA A 162 55.41 10.25 -25.60
N PRO A 163 55.45 9.07 -26.25
CA PRO A 163 56.54 8.13 -26.04
C PRO A 163 57.87 8.89 -26.12
N PRO A 164 58.84 8.64 -25.21
CA PRO A 164 60.08 9.39 -25.21
C PRO A 164 60.64 9.35 -26.63
N GLY A 165 60.92 10.53 -27.20
CA GLY A 165 61.64 10.67 -28.46
C GLY A 165 63.05 10.11 -28.26
N GLY A 166 63.16 8.78 -28.26
CA GLY A 166 64.41 8.05 -28.22
C GLY A 166 65.02 8.09 -29.61
N SER A 167 66.18 8.72 -29.71
CA SER A 167 67.01 8.91 -30.90
C SER A 167 67.60 7.60 -31.47
N GLY A 168 66.77 6.56 -31.67
CA GLY A 168 67.16 5.29 -32.26
C GLY A 168 66.35 5.00 -33.52
N LYS A 169 66.95 5.29 -34.70
CA LYS A 169 66.35 5.06 -36.04
C LYS A 169 65.85 3.62 -36.27
N ASP A 170 66.37 2.64 -35.54
CA ASP A 170 65.93 1.22 -35.63
C ASP A 170 64.65 0.89 -34.84
N SER A 171 64.28 1.70 -33.83
CA SER A 171 63.05 1.51 -33.06
C SER A 171 61.83 2.17 -33.72
N GLU A 172 62.04 3.29 -34.39
CA GLU A 172 61.00 4.00 -35.17
C GLU A 172 60.53 3.16 -36.36
N ALA A 173 61.42 2.44 -37.05
CA ALA A 173 61.04 1.55 -38.15
C ALA A 173 60.25 0.32 -37.69
N LYS A 174 60.57 -0.25 -36.51
CA LYS A 174 59.81 -1.38 -35.91
C LYS A 174 58.45 -0.93 -35.35
N GLN A 175 58.37 0.24 -34.70
CA GLN A 175 57.12 0.81 -34.22
C GLN A 175 56.22 1.31 -35.37
N ALA A 176 56.77 1.89 -36.43
CA ALA A 176 56.01 2.27 -37.63
C ALA A 176 55.42 1.05 -38.35
N LYS A 177 56.14 -0.08 -38.38
CA LYS A 177 55.66 -1.34 -38.97
C LYS A 177 54.52 -1.97 -38.15
N GLY A 178 54.57 -1.88 -36.81
CA GLY A 178 53.48 -2.30 -35.92
C GLY A 178 52.22 -1.41 -36.01
N ARG A 179 52.39 -0.09 -36.21
CA ARG A 179 51.31 0.88 -36.43
C ARG A 179 50.50 0.59 -37.70
N ALA A 180 51.17 0.24 -38.80
CA ALA A 180 50.51 -0.15 -40.05
C ALA A 180 49.81 -1.52 -39.94
N GLN A 181 50.42 -2.47 -39.22
CA GLN A 181 49.87 -3.82 -39.05
C GLN A 181 48.54 -3.88 -38.29
N LEU A 182 48.39 -3.16 -37.15
CA LEU A 182 47.13 -3.22 -36.39
C LEU A 182 45.96 -2.63 -37.18
N ALA A 183 46.17 -1.50 -37.87
CA ALA A 183 45.14 -0.88 -38.70
C ALA A 183 44.71 -1.83 -39.83
N GLU A 184 45.64 -2.40 -40.61
CA GLU A 184 45.31 -3.36 -41.68
C GLU A 184 44.60 -4.62 -41.17
N ILE A 185 45.09 -5.17 -40.05
CA ILE A 185 44.53 -6.38 -39.43
C ILE A 185 43.08 -6.14 -38.97
N LEU A 186 42.78 -4.98 -38.36
CA LEU A 186 41.45 -4.65 -37.84
C LEU A 186 40.40 -4.34 -38.92
N HIS A 187 40.81 -4.06 -40.16
CA HIS A 187 39.87 -3.86 -41.29
C HIS A 187 39.45 -5.18 -41.96
N SER A 188 39.95 -6.34 -41.49
CA SER A 188 39.57 -7.65 -42.03
C SER A 188 38.26 -8.16 -41.40
N PRO A 189 37.22 -8.51 -42.18
CA PRO A 189 35.99 -9.07 -41.65
C PRO A 189 36.25 -10.46 -41.02
N MET A 190 35.68 -10.71 -39.83
CA MET A 190 35.86 -11.94 -39.02
C MET A 190 37.30 -12.19 -38.55
N LEU A 191 37.97 -11.14 -38.10
CA LEU A 191 39.31 -11.25 -37.53
C LEU A 191 39.33 -12.09 -36.25
N GLN A 192 40.12 -13.18 -36.24
CA GLN A 192 40.47 -13.92 -35.01
C GLN A 192 41.92 -13.61 -34.61
N LEU A 193 42.09 -12.90 -33.50
CA LEU A 193 43.39 -12.64 -32.88
C LEU A 193 43.52 -13.48 -31.62
N LYS A 194 44.42 -14.46 -31.64
CA LYS A 194 44.76 -15.25 -30.46
C LYS A 194 46.20 -14.99 -30.05
N ASP A 195 46.43 -14.68 -28.78
CA ASP A 195 47.75 -14.53 -28.13
C ASP A 195 48.70 -13.49 -28.79
N ARG A 196 48.15 -12.50 -29.51
CA ARG A 196 48.93 -11.41 -30.13
C ARG A 196 48.91 -10.12 -29.30
N LEU A 197 50.07 -9.48 -29.15
CA LEU A 197 50.22 -8.21 -28.43
C LEU A 197 50.52 -7.06 -29.39
N PHE A 198 49.77 -5.97 -29.26
CA PHE A 198 49.99 -4.71 -29.95
C PHE A 198 50.20 -3.61 -28.91
N ASN A 199 51.34 -2.91 -28.98
CA ASN A 199 51.67 -1.85 -28.04
C ASN A 199 51.75 -0.51 -28.76
N ASP A 200 51.25 0.54 -28.14
CA ASP A 200 51.45 1.94 -28.59
C ASP A 200 50.95 2.21 -30.03
N ALA A 201 49.94 1.47 -30.48
CA ALA A 201 49.36 1.60 -31.81
C ALA A 201 48.23 2.64 -31.83
N THR A 202 48.03 3.28 -32.99
CA THR A 202 46.94 4.25 -33.19
C THR A 202 46.05 3.77 -34.34
N VAL A 203 44.76 3.72 -34.10
CA VAL A 203 43.71 3.39 -35.08
C VAL A 203 42.73 4.54 -35.11
N SER A 204 42.33 4.97 -36.31
CA SER A 204 41.43 6.11 -36.46
C SER A 204 40.42 5.86 -37.57
N GLY A 205 39.15 6.12 -37.29
CA GLY A 205 38.04 5.80 -38.19
C GLY A 205 37.83 4.29 -38.40
N GLY A 206 36.82 3.95 -39.21
CA GLY A 206 36.54 2.58 -39.62
C GLY A 206 35.58 1.81 -38.71
N VAL A 207 35.18 0.62 -39.18
CA VAL A 207 34.28 -0.29 -38.47
C VAL A 207 35.00 -1.63 -38.27
N ILE A 208 35.00 -2.12 -37.03
CA ILE A 208 35.49 -3.44 -36.66
C ILE A 208 34.27 -4.27 -36.30
N GLU A 209 33.92 -5.23 -37.15
CA GLU A 209 32.71 -6.04 -37.00
C GLU A 209 33.03 -7.52 -36.78
N GLY A 210 32.43 -8.12 -35.75
CA GLY A 210 32.47 -9.57 -35.52
C GLY A 210 33.83 -10.13 -35.13
N ALA A 211 34.80 -9.29 -34.75
CA ALA A 211 36.15 -9.73 -34.41
C ALA A 211 36.18 -10.52 -33.08
N LEU A 212 37.01 -11.56 -33.01
CA LEU A 212 37.26 -12.37 -31.83
C LEU A 212 38.72 -12.20 -31.39
N ILE A 213 38.94 -11.64 -30.21
CA ILE A 213 40.27 -11.38 -29.65
C ILE A 213 40.42 -12.19 -28.36
N SER A 214 41.41 -13.07 -28.25
CA SER A 214 41.61 -13.94 -27.10
C SER A 214 43.07 -14.07 -26.67
N GLY A 215 43.36 -14.02 -25.35
CA GLY A 215 44.69 -14.31 -24.77
C GLY A 215 45.85 -13.36 -25.16
N GLY A 216 45.64 -12.45 -26.11
CA GLY A 216 46.51 -11.35 -26.53
C GLY A 216 45.80 -10.00 -26.44
N GLY A 217 46.53 -8.88 -26.52
CA GLY A 217 46.01 -7.57 -26.13
C GLY A 217 46.56 -6.35 -26.88
N MET A 218 45.99 -5.19 -26.58
CA MET A 218 46.34 -3.88 -27.10
C MET A 218 46.73 -2.99 -25.92
N LEU A 219 48.03 -2.85 -25.62
CA LEU A 219 48.49 -2.06 -24.47
C LEU A 219 48.83 -0.63 -24.92
N ARG A 220 48.36 0.39 -24.18
CA ARG A 220 48.62 1.82 -24.49
C ARG A 220 48.24 2.23 -25.92
N CYS A 221 47.25 1.58 -26.51
CA CYS A 221 46.78 1.89 -27.86
C CYS A 221 45.79 3.07 -27.85
N ARG A 222 45.69 3.77 -28.99
CA ARG A 222 44.73 4.86 -29.22
C ARG A 222 43.74 4.48 -30.31
N PHE A 223 42.46 4.67 -30.04
CA PHE A 223 41.37 4.54 -30.98
C PHE A 223 40.64 5.86 -31.06
N SER A 224 40.44 6.39 -32.27
CA SER A 224 39.71 7.65 -32.48
C SER A 224 38.64 7.49 -33.56
N GLY A 225 37.37 7.72 -33.23
CA GLY A 225 36.28 7.62 -34.21
C GLY A 225 36.03 6.21 -34.76
N VAL A 226 36.43 5.15 -34.04
CA VAL A 226 36.29 3.75 -34.47
C VAL A 226 34.95 3.18 -34.01
N ALA A 227 34.27 2.40 -34.86
CA ALA A 227 33.06 1.69 -34.50
C ALA A 227 33.30 0.18 -34.31
N PHE A 228 33.18 -0.31 -33.08
CA PHE A 228 33.24 -1.73 -32.73
C PHE A 228 31.82 -2.29 -32.70
N ARG A 229 31.55 -3.34 -33.48
CA ARG A 229 30.23 -3.98 -33.56
C ARG A 229 30.36 -5.49 -33.38
N ARG A 230 29.65 -6.05 -32.42
CA ARG A 230 29.64 -7.50 -32.15
C ARG A 230 31.04 -8.07 -31.95
N VAL A 231 31.95 -7.28 -31.40
CA VAL A 231 33.34 -7.69 -31.13
C VAL A 231 33.39 -8.41 -29.79
N ARG A 232 34.03 -9.57 -29.75
CA ARG A 232 34.25 -10.32 -28.51
C ARG A 232 35.73 -10.33 -28.17
N ILE A 233 36.04 -9.79 -27.01
CA ILE A 233 37.38 -9.71 -26.42
C ILE A 233 37.37 -10.58 -25.17
N SER A 234 38.27 -11.54 -25.07
CA SER A 234 38.25 -12.56 -24.01
C SER A 234 39.65 -12.81 -23.44
N ALA A 235 39.84 -12.61 -22.13
CA ALA A 235 41.14 -12.75 -21.47
C ALA A 235 42.28 -11.96 -22.15
N ALA A 236 41.95 -10.78 -22.67
CA ALA A 236 42.90 -9.88 -23.34
C ALA A 236 43.29 -8.73 -22.41
N THR A 237 44.47 -8.12 -22.65
CA THR A 237 44.81 -6.83 -22.02
C THR A 237 44.52 -5.68 -22.97
N MET A 238 43.83 -4.67 -22.49
CA MET A 238 43.58 -3.39 -23.13
C MET A 238 43.93 -2.24 -22.18
N ALA A 239 44.82 -2.48 -21.21
CA ALA A 239 45.17 -1.50 -20.20
C ALA A 239 45.83 -0.25 -20.80
N LEU A 240 45.65 0.88 -20.11
CA LEU A 240 46.21 2.19 -20.48
C LEU A 240 45.80 2.67 -21.89
N CYS A 241 44.72 2.14 -22.46
CA CYS A 241 44.25 2.55 -23.79
C CYS A 241 43.50 3.88 -23.75
N LEU A 242 43.46 4.56 -24.90
CA LEU A 242 42.67 5.78 -25.11
C LEU A 242 41.65 5.55 -26.23
N PHE A 243 40.38 5.71 -25.91
CA PHE A 243 39.27 5.69 -26.86
C PHE A 243 38.67 7.10 -26.92
N GLU A 244 38.71 7.73 -28.07
CA GLU A 244 38.16 9.07 -28.33
C GLU A 244 37.06 8.94 -29.38
N ASP A 245 35.85 9.40 -29.07
CA ASP A 245 34.70 9.44 -29.99
C ASP A 245 34.39 8.08 -30.67
N CYS A 246 34.69 6.98 -29.99
CA CYS A 246 34.45 5.62 -30.49
C CYS A 246 33.01 5.15 -30.18
N SER A 247 32.51 4.19 -30.94
CA SER A 247 31.24 3.51 -30.66
C SER A 247 31.43 2.01 -30.45
N PHE A 248 30.72 1.44 -29.49
CA PHE A 248 30.71 0.02 -29.18
C PHE A 248 29.26 -0.45 -29.16
N GLU A 249 28.93 -1.42 -30.00
CA GLU A 249 27.59 -1.97 -30.14
C GLU A 249 27.67 -3.50 -30.02
N ASP A 250 26.89 -4.09 -29.13
CA ASP A 250 26.84 -5.54 -28.90
C ASP A 250 28.21 -6.18 -28.63
N CYS A 251 29.15 -5.45 -28.05
CA CYS A 251 30.51 -5.94 -27.77
C CYS A 251 30.59 -6.67 -26.42
N VAL A 252 31.45 -7.68 -26.34
CA VAL A 252 31.67 -8.45 -25.11
C VAL A 252 33.14 -8.36 -24.68
N PHE A 253 33.37 -7.91 -23.45
CA PHE A 253 34.66 -7.86 -22.78
C PHE A 253 34.67 -8.89 -21.64
N ALA A 254 35.07 -10.12 -21.93
CA ALA A 254 35.12 -11.21 -20.96
C ALA A 254 36.53 -11.34 -20.38
N GLY A 255 36.73 -11.27 -19.06
CA GLY A 255 38.05 -11.37 -18.43
C GLY A 255 39.08 -10.36 -18.95
N THR A 256 38.63 -9.25 -19.54
CA THR A 256 39.50 -8.29 -20.22
C THR A 256 40.00 -7.25 -19.24
N ASP A 257 41.30 -6.98 -19.26
CA ASP A 257 41.93 -5.93 -18.47
C ASP A 257 41.84 -4.59 -19.21
N LEU A 258 40.95 -3.71 -18.77
CA LEU A 258 40.77 -2.34 -19.23
C LEU A 258 41.40 -1.33 -18.27
N SER A 259 42.15 -1.78 -17.26
CA SER A 259 42.61 -0.92 -16.17
C SER A 259 43.40 0.28 -16.66
N HIS A 260 43.26 1.42 -15.98
CA HIS A 260 43.96 2.67 -16.35
C HIS A 260 43.63 3.23 -17.75
N SER A 261 42.59 2.73 -18.42
CA SER A 261 42.19 3.23 -19.73
C SER A 261 41.31 4.49 -19.63
N ARG A 262 41.12 5.15 -20.77
CA ARG A 262 40.27 6.33 -20.90
C ARG A 262 39.33 6.21 -22.10
N PHE A 263 38.05 6.45 -21.85
CA PHE A 263 37.01 6.63 -22.84
C PHE A 263 36.56 8.09 -22.78
N ALA A 264 36.64 8.80 -23.90
CA ALA A 264 36.22 10.18 -24.03
C ALA A 264 35.23 10.29 -25.19
N GLY A 265 34.03 10.85 -24.95
CA GLY A 265 33.00 11.02 -25.99
C GLY A 265 32.48 9.71 -26.58
N CYS A 266 32.75 8.56 -25.94
CA CYS A 266 32.40 7.25 -26.49
C CYS A 266 30.94 6.88 -26.25
N ARG A 267 30.38 6.09 -27.16
CA ARG A 267 29.02 5.51 -27.04
C ARG A 267 29.10 4.00 -26.93
N LEU A 268 28.49 3.44 -25.89
CA LEU A 268 28.43 2.00 -25.65
C LEU A 268 26.96 1.59 -25.55
N SER A 269 26.51 0.68 -26.40
CA SER A 269 25.15 0.15 -26.41
C SER A 269 25.17 -1.37 -26.36
N ALA A 270 24.37 -1.94 -25.46
CA ALA A 270 24.19 -3.39 -25.33
C ALA A 270 25.51 -4.17 -25.16
N CYS A 271 26.54 -3.56 -24.56
CA CYS A 271 27.83 -4.19 -24.31
C CYS A 271 27.84 -4.98 -22.99
N ALA A 272 28.58 -6.09 -22.95
CA ALA A 272 28.75 -6.92 -21.75
C ALA A 272 30.20 -6.90 -21.25
N PHE A 273 30.37 -6.70 -19.95
CA PHE A 273 31.66 -6.71 -19.25
C PHE A 273 31.61 -7.85 -18.20
N GLU A 274 32.05 -9.03 -18.60
CA GLU A 274 32.00 -10.25 -17.77
C GLU A 274 33.37 -10.47 -17.16
N ALA A 275 33.52 -10.40 -15.83
CA ALA A 275 34.80 -10.52 -15.15
C ALA A 275 35.91 -9.57 -15.68
N ALA A 276 35.52 -8.44 -16.30
CA ALA A 276 36.46 -7.46 -16.81
C ALA A 276 37.04 -6.60 -15.68
N ASP A 277 38.31 -6.21 -15.80
CA ASP A 277 38.95 -5.27 -14.90
C ASP A 277 39.00 -3.87 -15.54
N ALA A 278 38.02 -3.04 -15.24
CA ALA A 278 38.02 -1.61 -15.56
C ALA A 278 38.39 -0.75 -14.34
N SER A 279 39.14 -1.31 -13.39
CA SER A 279 39.64 -0.55 -12.23
C SER A 279 40.46 0.63 -12.69
N ARG A 280 40.24 1.77 -12.02
CA ARG A 280 40.89 3.02 -12.41
C ARG A 280 40.76 3.27 -13.91
N THR A 281 39.56 3.17 -14.47
CA THR A 281 39.26 3.64 -15.82
C THR A 281 38.56 5.00 -15.76
N MET A 282 38.78 5.87 -16.75
CA MET A 282 38.07 7.13 -16.89
C MET A 282 37.04 7.06 -18.02
N PHE A 283 35.78 7.41 -17.75
CA PHE A 283 34.76 7.68 -18.75
C PHE A 283 34.38 9.15 -18.68
N ALA A 284 34.70 9.93 -19.71
CA ALA A 284 34.43 11.36 -19.77
C ALA A 284 33.48 11.66 -20.92
N GLY A 285 32.31 12.25 -20.63
CA GLY A 285 31.32 12.60 -21.64
C GLY A 285 30.79 11.39 -22.43
N CYS A 286 30.78 10.20 -21.83
CA CYS A 286 30.36 8.98 -22.51
C CYS A 286 28.85 8.74 -22.39
N GLY A 287 28.30 7.92 -23.29
CA GLY A 287 26.92 7.41 -23.20
C GLY A 287 26.91 5.89 -23.15
N LEU A 288 26.41 5.33 -22.05
CA LEU A 288 26.24 3.89 -21.85
C LEU A 288 24.75 3.57 -21.80
N THR A 289 24.28 2.69 -22.68
CA THR A 289 22.87 2.28 -22.74
C THR A 289 22.76 0.77 -22.75
N ALA A 290 21.92 0.22 -21.89
CA ALA A 290 21.65 -1.22 -21.79
C ALA A 290 22.92 -2.09 -21.63
N CYS A 291 23.99 -1.55 -21.01
CA CYS A 291 25.23 -2.29 -20.78
C CYS A 291 25.14 -3.14 -19.51
N ALA A 292 25.74 -4.34 -19.54
CA ALA A 292 25.75 -5.27 -18.42
C ALA A 292 27.18 -5.48 -17.91
N PHE A 293 27.35 -5.34 -16.60
CA PHE A 293 28.59 -5.63 -15.88
C PHE A 293 28.31 -6.79 -14.93
N ALA A 294 29.06 -7.87 -15.06
CA ALA A 294 28.91 -9.06 -14.23
C ALA A 294 30.28 -9.47 -13.70
N ASP A 295 30.43 -9.56 -12.38
CA ASP A 295 31.70 -9.94 -11.72
C ASP A 295 32.88 -9.03 -12.11
N ALA A 296 32.59 -7.82 -12.62
CA ALA A 296 33.58 -6.86 -13.10
C ALA A 296 34.07 -5.93 -11.98
N SER A 297 35.31 -5.44 -12.14
CA SER A 297 35.90 -4.43 -11.27
C SER A 297 35.86 -3.06 -11.94
N LEU A 298 35.30 -2.06 -11.28
CA LEU A 298 35.44 -0.64 -11.59
C LEU A 298 35.99 0.11 -10.37
N ALA A 299 36.77 -0.58 -9.53
CA ALA A 299 37.32 -0.01 -8.31
C ALA A 299 38.18 1.21 -8.63
N GLY A 300 37.85 2.35 -8.00
CA GLY A 300 38.50 3.63 -8.25
C GLY A 300 38.35 4.15 -9.69
N ALA A 301 37.35 3.72 -10.45
CA ALA A 301 37.04 4.36 -11.73
C ALA A 301 36.47 5.78 -11.54
N LEU A 302 36.57 6.60 -12.58
CA LEU A 302 36.02 7.95 -12.63
C LEU A 302 35.09 8.10 -13.82
N LEU A 303 33.84 8.47 -13.56
CA LEU A 303 32.89 8.87 -14.59
C LEU A 303 32.59 10.36 -14.42
N GLU A 304 32.83 11.12 -15.48
CA GLU A 304 32.62 12.57 -15.54
C GLU A 304 31.67 12.88 -16.70
N ASP A 305 30.60 13.63 -16.41
CA ASP A 305 29.57 14.04 -17.37
C ASP A 305 29.04 12.91 -18.24
N THR A 306 28.95 11.70 -17.67
CA THR A 306 28.56 10.47 -18.38
C THR A 306 27.08 10.17 -18.16
N ARG A 307 26.41 9.70 -19.22
CA ARG A 307 25.03 9.21 -19.16
C ARG A 307 25.03 7.68 -19.12
N LEU A 308 24.39 7.12 -18.10
CA LEU A 308 24.13 5.69 -17.97
C LEU A 308 22.62 5.49 -17.95
N GLU A 309 22.14 4.63 -18.84
CA GLU A 309 20.72 4.31 -18.97
C GLU A 309 20.54 2.80 -19.07
N GLU A 310 19.65 2.23 -18.24
CA GLU A 310 19.34 0.79 -18.23
C GLU A 310 20.56 -0.12 -18.05
N CYS A 311 21.61 0.37 -17.37
CA CYS A 311 22.81 -0.43 -17.13
C CYS A 311 22.68 -1.24 -15.83
N ALA A 312 23.18 -2.48 -15.86
CA ALA A 312 23.12 -3.39 -14.73
C ALA A 312 24.52 -3.77 -14.25
N PHE A 313 24.72 -3.72 -12.94
CA PHE A 313 25.96 -4.11 -12.26
C PHE A 313 25.65 -5.23 -11.28
N ARG A 314 26.10 -6.45 -11.60
CA ARG A 314 25.86 -7.64 -10.79
C ARG A 314 27.18 -8.15 -10.23
N ALA A 315 27.27 -8.28 -8.91
CA ALA A 315 28.46 -8.76 -8.22
C ALA A 315 29.74 -7.96 -8.59
N CYS A 316 29.60 -6.65 -8.82
CA CYS A 316 30.71 -5.80 -9.21
C CYS A 316 31.44 -5.20 -8.00
N ALA A 317 32.74 -4.95 -8.17
CA ALA A 317 33.53 -4.15 -7.24
C ALA A 317 33.61 -2.70 -7.76
N LEU A 318 32.83 -1.80 -7.17
CA LEU A 318 32.77 -0.37 -7.47
C LEU A 318 33.36 0.47 -6.31
N SER A 319 34.19 -0.14 -5.46
CA SER A 319 34.74 0.55 -4.29
C SER A 319 35.58 1.77 -4.71
N GLY A 320 35.33 2.91 -4.07
CA GLY A 320 35.97 4.18 -4.42
C GLY A 320 35.58 4.78 -5.79
N LEU A 321 34.52 4.29 -6.44
CA LEU A 321 33.98 4.84 -7.69
C LEU A 321 33.66 6.34 -7.52
N THR A 322 34.17 7.16 -8.44
CA THR A 322 33.87 8.60 -8.47
C THR A 322 32.93 8.92 -9.63
N LEU A 323 31.81 9.58 -9.32
CA LEU A 323 30.83 10.07 -10.30
C LEU A 323 30.73 11.58 -10.20
N ARG A 324 30.85 12.30 -11.33
CA ARG A 324 30.73 13.76 -11.38
C ARG A 324 29.82 14.17 -12.52
N GLY A 325 28.79 14.96 -12.22
CA GLY A 325 27.87 15.48 -13.25
C GLY A 325 27.12 14.37 -14.02
N CYS A 326 27.11 13.14 -13.51
CA CYS A 326 26.58 11.99 -14.22
C CYS A 326 25.04 11.94 -14.17
N ARG A 327 24.45 11.37 -15.23
CA ARG A 327 23.01 11.06 -15.28
C ARG A 327 22.84 9.55 -15.30
N LEU A 328 22.22 9.02 -14.27
CA LEU A 328 21.95 7.61 -14.04
C LEU A 328 20.44 7.41 -14.09
N THR A 329 19.95 6.64 -15.06
CA THR A 329 18.51 6.33 -15.19
C THR A 329 18.33 4.84 -15.28
N ARG A 330 17.48 4.27 -14.42
CA ARG A 330 17.17 2.83 -14.40
C ARG A 330 18.43 1.97 -14.26
N ILE A 331 19.28 2.34 -13.30
CA ILE A 331 20.51 1.62 -12.98
C ILE A 331 20.25 0.60 -11.87
N THR A 332 20.66 -0.65 -12.09
CA THR A 332 20.55 -1.73 -11.11
C THR A 332 21.92 -2.09 -10.55
N LEU A 333 22.06 -2.01 -9.23
CA LEU A 333 23.21 -2.50 -8.46
C LEU A 333 22.77 -3.73 -7.65
N LEU A 334 23.12 -4.93 -8.11
CA LEU A 334 22.76 -6.19 -7.46
C LEU A 334 24.01 -6.87 -6.89
N ARG A 335 24.06 -7.05 -5.56
CA ARG A 335 25.22 -7.65 -4.87
C ARG A 335 26.54 -6.94 -5.17
N THR A 336 26.46 -5.63 -5.36
CA THR A 336 27.57 -4.79 -5.81
C THR A 336 28.09 -3.94 -4.65
N ASP A 337 29.41 -3.83 -4.54
CA ASP A 337 30.07 -3.00 -3.53
C ASP A 337 30.47 -1.65 -4.12
N ALA A 338 29.75 -0.59 -3.76
CA ALA A 338 30.06 0.80 -4.12
C ALA A 338 30.55 1.62 -2.91
N SER A 339 31.14 0.94 -1.93
CA SER A 339 31.62 1.55 -0.69
C SER A 339 32.75 2.57 -0.94
N GLY A 340 32.76 3.63 -0.15
CA GLY A 340 33.76 4.71 -0.25
C GLY A 340 33.69 5.54 -1.54
N GLY A 341 32.66 5.36 -2.37
CA GLY A 341 32.47 6.14 -3.59
C GLY A 341 32.20 7.63 -3.34
N LEU A 342 32.57 8.49 -4.29
CA LEU A 342 32.33 9.94 -4.25
C LEU A 342 31.46 10.37 -5.43
N TRP A 343 30.24 10.79 -5.15
CA TRP A 343 29.26 11.17 -6.17
C TRP A 343 28.91 12.65 -6.00
N GLU A 344 29.19 13.44 -7.02
CA GLU A 344 29.04 14.91 -6.96
C GLU A 344 28.18 15.39 -8.12
N ASN A 345 27.16 16.20 -7.84
CA ASN A 345 26.27 16.80 -8.83
C ASN A 345 25.64 15.77 -9.79
N CYS A 346 25.37 14.56 -9.30
CA CYS A 346 24.80 13.49 -10.09
C CYS A 346 23.27 13.48 -10.01
N ARG A 347 22.61 12.98 -11.07
CA ARG A 347 21.17 12.70 -11.06
C ARG A 347 20.95 11.21 -11.21
N TRP A 348 20.36 10.57 -10.21
CA TRP A 348 19.98 9.18 -10.23
C TRP A 348 18.47 9.03 -10.13
N ARG A 349 17.87 8.43 -11.16
CA ARG A 349 16.42 8.24 -11.28
C ARG A 349 16.09 6.77 -11.49
N GLU A 350 15.03 6.32 -10.84
CA GLU A 350 14.42 4.99 -11.06
C GLU A 350 15.42 3.85 -10.85
N GLY A 351 16.36 4.02 -9.91
CA GLY A 351 17.43 3.08 -9.66
C GLY A 351 17.09 2.04 -8.60
N GLU A 352 17.88 0.97 -8.60
CA GLU A 352 17.72 -0.12 -7.65
C GLU A 352 19.06 -0.55 -7.05
N CYS A 353 19.11 -0.67 -5.73
CA CYS A 353 20.22 -1.22 -4.98
C CYS A 353 19.74 -2.40 -4.15
N ARG A 354 20.15 -3.62 -4.52
CA ARG A 354 19.79 -4.84 -3.78
C ARG A 354 21.00 -5.61 -3.30
N ALA A 355 20.97 -5.99 -2.03
CA ALA A 355 21.95 -6.91 -1.43
C ALA A 355 23.42 -6.44 -1.62
N GLY A 356 23.66 -5.13 -1.73
CA GLY A 356 24.99 -4.55 -1.96
C GLY A 356 25.48 -3.72 -0.78
N ALA A 357 26.49 -2.88 -1.03
CA ALA A 357 27.04 -1.95 -0.05
C ALA A 357 27.25 -0.56 -0.67
N LEU A 358 26.84 0.48 0.06
CA LEU A 358 27.19 1.89 -0.18
C LEU A 358 27.88 2.47 1.07
N ASP A 359 28.58 1.61 1.82
CA ASP A 359 29.18 1.98 3.09
C ASP A 359 30.23 3.08 2.87
N HIS A 360 30.20 4.12 3.70
CA HIS A 360 31.09 5.27 3.59
C HIS A 360 31.05 6.04 2.25
N ALA A 361 30.04 5.79 1.41
CA ALA A 361 29.84 6.56 0.19
C ALA A 361 29.48 8.02 0.52
N ARG A 362 29.80 8.93 -0.39
CA ARG A 362 29.65 10.37 -0.23
C ARG A 362 28.85 10.94 -1.39
N LEU A 363 27.63 11.40 -1.12
CA LEU A 363 26.75 12.01 -2.10
C LEU A 363 26.69 13.52 -1.84
N LEU A 364 27.16 14.32 -2.80
CA LEU A 364 27.25 15.78 -2.69
C LEU A 364 26.44 16.44 -3.81
N ASP A 365 25.44 17.23 -3.44
CA ASP A 365 24.57 17.96 -4.36
C ASP A 365 23.91 17.04 -5.42
N CYS A 366 23.63 15.79 -5.01
CA CYS A 366 23.03 14.76 -5.88
C CYS A 366 21.49 14.78 -5.82
N GLU A 367 20.85 14.52 -6.95
CA GLU A 367 19.41 14.33 -7.06
C GLU A 367 19.11 12.84 -7.21
N CYS A 368 18.47 12.23 -6.23
CA CYS A 368 18.24 10.79 -6.15
C CYS A 368 16.73 10.51 -6.02
N LEU A 369 16.07 10.17 -7.13
CA LEU A 369 14.61 10.03 -7.18
C LEU A 369 14.19 8.64 -7.60
N ASP A 370 13.14 8.16 -6.97
CA ASP A 370 12.51 6.87 -7.23
C ASP A 370 13.50 5.72 -7.09
N LEU A 371 14.36 5.80 -6.07
CA LEU A 371 15.34 4.76 -5.77
C LEU A 371 14.80 3.73 -4.79
N THR A 372 14.91 2.46 -5.15
CA THR A 372 14.63 1.34 -4.26
C THR A 372 15.94 0.82 -3.68
N ILE A 373 16.07 0.89 -2.35
CA ILE A 373 17.21 0.33 -1.62
C ILE A 373 16.68 -0.80 -0.74
N ALA A 374 17.14 -2.03 -0.98
CA ALA A 374 16.68 -3.19 -0.23
C ALA A 374 17.85 -4.10 0.13
N ARG A 375 17.97 -4.44 1.42
CA ARG A 375 19.06 -5.29 1.96
C ARG A 375 20.46 -4.77 1.60
N THR A 376 20.63 -3.47 1.45
CA THR A 376 21.91 -2.83 1.12
C THR A 376 22.43 -2.09 2.34
N THR A 377 23.71 -2.24 2.65
CA THR A 377 24.34 -1.54 3.79
C THR A 377 24.66 -0.09 3.43
N LEU A 378 24.34 0.84 4.33
CA LEU A 378 24.56 2.29 4.19
C LEU A 378 25.40 2.85 5.36
N THR A 379 26.17 1.99 6.01
CA THR A 379 26.95 2.32 7.21
C THR A 379 27.94 3.42 6.89
N GLY A 380 27.88 4.52 7.65
CA GLY A 380 28.79 5.65 7.46
C GLY A 380 28.58 6.43 6.16
N LEU A 381 27.55 6.12 5.35
CA LEU A 381 27.19 6.93 4.18
C LEU A 381 26.96 8.37 4.62
N THR A 382 27.41 9.31 3.79
CA THR A 382 27.17 10.74 3.96
C THR A 382 26.48 11.33 2.76
N ALA A 383 25.46 12.13 3.00
CA ALA A 383 24.72 12.84 1.97
C ALA A 383 24.60 14.32 2.37
N PHE A 384 24.90 15.21 1.43
CA PHE A 384 24.88 16.66 1.65
C PHE A 384 24.35 17.38 0.42
N GLY A 385 23.48 18.38 0.64
CA GLY A 385 22.81 19.08 -0.45
C GLY A 385 21.94 18.16 -1.31
N GLY A 386 21.50 18.66 -2.46
CA GLY A 386 20.71 17.87 -3.41
C GLY A 386 19.25 17.66 -3.00
N HIS A 387 18.63 16.59 -3.51
CA HIS A 387 17.24 16.24 -3.24
C HIS A 387 17.03 14.72 -3.36
N THR A 388 16.22 14.13 -2.48
CA THR A 388 15.88 12.71 -2.55
C THR A 388 14.47 12.45 -2.07
N ASN A 389 13.79 11.53 -2.76
CA ASN A 389 12.53 10.95 -2.28
C ASN A 389 12.72 9.53 -1.72
N SER A 390 13.94 8.97 -1.77
CA SER A 390 14.27 7.69 -1.14
C SER A 390 14.32 7.85 0.39
N PRO A 391 13.56 7.03 1.15
CA PRO A 391 13.53 7.10 2.61
C PRO A 391 14.89 6.77 3.23
N ASP A 392 15.66 5.83 2.67
CA ASP A 392 16.97 5.43 3.19
C ASP A 392 18.03 6.53 3.01
N LEU A 393 18.06 7.16 1.83
CA LEU A 393 18.98 8.27 1.58
C LEU A 393 18.60 9.51 2.38
N TRP A 394 17.30 9.75 2.62
CA TRP A 394 16.84 10.80 3.52
C TRP A 394 17.34 10.57 4.96
N GLN A 395 17.25 9.34 5.47
CA GLN A 395 17.80 8.99 6.78
C GLN A 395 19.33 9.17 6.83
N ALA A 396 20.04 8.78 5.78
CA ALA A 396 21.48 9.02 5.69
C ALA A 396 21.82 10.52 5.68
N TRP A 397 21.00 11.35 5.04
CA TRP A 397 21.11 12.80 5.06
C TRP A 397 20.92 13.37 6.48
N ARG A 398 19.88 12.94 7.22
CA ARG A 398 19.70 13.33 8.64
C ARG A 398 20.86 12.87 9.52
N ALA A 399 21.33 11.64 9.35
CA ALA A 399 22.49 11.13 10.08
C ALA A 399 23.76 11.96 9.78
N THR A 400 23.92 12.44 8.54
CA THR A 400 25.02 13.33 8.16
C THR A 400 24.93 14.66 8.92
N ARG A 401 23.74 15.28 9.00
CA ARG A 401 23.52 16.51 9.77
C ARG A 401 23.82 16.34 11.25
N ALA A 402 23.36 15.25 11.85
CA ALA A 402 23.65 14.94 13.24
C ALA A 402 25.17 14.80 13.48
N ARG A 403 25.93 14.20 12.56
CA ARG A 403 27.40 14.12 12.67
C ARG A 403 28.08 15.48 12.51
N LEU A 404 27.56 16.36 11.65
CA LEU A 404 28.11 17.71 11.47
C LEU A 404 28.03 18.54 12.77
N LEU A 405 26.98 18.34 13.57
CA LEU A 405 26.84 18.97 14.89
C LEU A 405 27.94 18.57 15.88
N GLU A 406 28.44 17.32 15.80
CA GLU A 406 29.53 16.85 16.66
C GLU A 406 30.92 17.23 16.15
N GLY A 407 31.07 17.34 14.83
CA GLY A 407 32.35 17.64 14.19
C GLY A 407 32.50 19.13 13.89
N VAL A 408 32.46 19.44 12.59
CA VAL A 408 32.82 20.74 12.01
C VAL A 408 32.00 21.91 12.60
N LEU A 409 30.76 21.67 13.08
CA LEU A 409 29.83 22.71 13.55
C LEU A 409 29.58 22.70 15.06
N ALA A 410 30.44 22.03 15.84
CA ALA A 410 30.31 21.97 17.30
C ALA A 410 30.31 23.37 17.96
N LYS A 411 30.99 24.36 17.35
CA LYS A 411 30.94 25.78 17.74
C LYS A 411 30.37 26.61 16.57
N PRO A 412 29.22 27.31 16.73
CA PRO A 412 28.64 28.11 15.67
C PRO A 412 29.48 29.36 15.38
N ALA A 413 29.41 29.85 14.14
CA ALA A 413 29.82 31.22 13.83
C ALA A 413 28.87 32.20 14.56
N PRO A 414 29.38 33.33 15.09
CA PRO A 414 28.54 34.35 15.70
C PRO A 414 27.59 34.95 14.67
N LEU A 415 26.36 35.25 15.09
CA LEU A 415 25.41 35.98 14.25
C LEU A 415 25.90 37.43 14.02
N PRO A 416 25.69 37.98 12.82
CA PRO A 416 25.80 39.42 12.58
C PRO A 416 24.92 40.24 13.54
N ALA A 417 25.38 41.43 13.92
CA ALA A 417 24.66 42.30 14.85
C ALA A 417 23.25 42.68 14.36
N GLY A 418 23.08 42.91 13.05
CA GLY A 418 21.78 43.20 12.45
C GLY A 418 20.77 42.05 12.56
N LEU A 419 21.23 40.79 12.67
CA LEU A 419 20.36 39.62 12.87
C LEU A 419 20.07 39.31 14.35
N ALA A 420 20.77 39.96 15.27
CA ALA A 420 20.65 39.70 16.71
C ALA A 420 19.54 40.49 17.41
N ALA A 421 18.96 41.52 16.76
CA ALA A 421 17.95 42.40 17.36
C ALA A 421 16.94 42.94 16.33
N GLY A 422 15.85 43.55 16.82
CA GLY A 422 14.88 44.28 15.99
C GLY A 422 14.24 43.44 14.87
N THR A 423 14.16 44.04 13.68
CA THR A 423 13.65 43.42 12.44
C THR A 423 14.43 42.17 12.03
N GLY A 424 15.74 42.15 12.25
CA GLY A 424 16.57 40.99 11.93
C GLY A 424 16.31 39.78 12.85
N ALA A 425 16.05 40.01 14.14
CA ALA A 425 15.64 38.93 15.05
C ALA A 425 14.27 38.34 14.68
N ALA A 426 13.33 39.18 14.23
CA ALA A 426 12.03 38.73 13.73
C ALA A 426 12.16 37.91 12.43
N LEU A 427 12.99 38.37 11.48
CA LEU A 427 13.32 37.63 10.26
C LEU A 427 13.93 36.26 10.59
N LEU A 428 14.88 36.22 11.52
CA LEU A 428 15.55 35.00 11.95
C LEU A 428 14.54 34.00 12.52
N ALA A 429 13.67 34.43 13.43
CA ALA A 429 12.62 33.59 14.01
C ALA A 429 11.70 33.02 12.91
N ALA A 430 11.26 33.87 11.98
CA ALA A 430 10.41 33.45 10.87
C ALA A 430 11.11 32.46 9.93
N CYS A 431 12.40 32.66 9.64
CA CYS A 431 13.19 31.73 8.81
C CYS A 431 13.36 30.37 9.49
N VAL A 432 13.66 30.35 10.79
CA VAL A 432 13.78 29.12 11.58
C VAL A 432 12.47 28.37 11.59
N GLU A 433 11.37 29.04 11.92
CA GLU A 433 10.05 28.41 12.00
C GLU A 433 9.59 27.87 10.63
N ALA A 434 9.78 28.63 9.56
CA ALA A 434 9.43 28.18 8.22
C ALA A 434 10.30 26.99 7.76
N ARG A 435 11.60 26.99 8.06
CA ARG A 435 12.47 25.87 7.67
C ARG A 435 12.18 24.61 8.48
N LEU A 436 11.92 24.73 9.79
CA LEU A 436 11.56 23.59 10.64
C LEU A 436 10.24 22.94 10.19
N ARG A 437 9.24 23.73 9.75
CA ARG A 437 8.00 23.20 9.17
C ARG A 437 8.22 22.41 7.89
N VAL A 438 9.06 22.92 6.98
CA VAL A 438 9.41 22.21 5.75
C VAL A 438 10.18 20.92 6.06
N GLU A 439 11.15 20.97 6.98
CA GLU A 439 11.91 19.78 7.36
C GLU A 439 11.01 18.71 8.00
N GLU A 440 10.08 19.11 8.89
CA GLU A 440 9.09 18.20 9.49
C GLU A 440 8.19 17.53 8.43
N ALA A 441 7.79 18.27 7.40
CA ALA A 441 7.06 17.73 6.26
C ALA A 441 7.91 16.72 5.45
N GLU A 442 9.16 17.05 5.15
CA GLU A 442 10.09 16.17 4.42
C GLU A 442 10.40 14.88 5.21
N ASP A 443 10.58 14.99 6.52
CA ASP A 443 10.75 13.85 7.44
C ASP A 443 9.53 12.94 7.44
N THR A 444 8.34 13.52 7.46
CA THR A 444 7.09 12.76 7.45
C THR A 444 6.90 12.04 6.12
N LEU A 445 7.18 12.71 4.99
CA LEU A 445 7.12 12.08 3.68
C LEU A 445 8.10 10.92 3.57
N ALA A 446 9.34 11.08 4.05
CA ALA A 446 10.30 9.98 4.09
C ALA A 446 9.80 8.81 4.96
N ALA A 447 9.21 9.09 6.12
CA ALA A 447 8.62 8.06 6.98
C ALA A 447 7.49 7.29 6.28
N MET A 448 6.57 8.02 5.65
CA MET A 448 5.46 7.47 4.87
C MET A 448 5.96 6.63 3.72
N ARG A 449 6.94 7.11 2.93
CA ARG A 449 7.48 6.37 1.77
C ARG A 449 8.11 5.05 2.19
N GLY A 450 8.85 5.04 3.31
CA GLY A 450 9.35 3.80 3.91
C GLY A 450 8.23 2.86 4.33
N GLN A 451 7.14 3.38 4.92
CA GLN A 451 5.97 2.58 5.25
C GLN A 451 5.25 2.04 4.01
N ASN A 452 5.10 2.85 2.96
CA ASN A 452 4.51 2.45 1.69
C ASN A 452 5.34 1.35 1.01
N GLN A 453 6.67 1.43 1.05
CA GLN A 453 7.55 0.39 0.55
C GLN A 453 7.34 -0.93 1.30
N ARG A 454 7.36 -0.93 2.64
CA ARG A 454 7.09 -2.13 3.45
C ARG A 454 5.73 -2.74 3.15
N ARG A 455 4.69 -1.91 3.03
CA ARG A 455 3.35 -2.37 2.70
C ARG A 455 3.24 -2.94 1.28
N ARG A 456 3.97 -2.38 0.30
CA ARG A 456 4.07 -2.94 -1.06
C ARG A 456 4.75 -4.30 -1.04
N GLU A 457 5.83 -4.46 -0.28
CA GLU A 457 6.51 -5.75 -0.13
C GLU A 457 5.57 -6.80 0.48
N LEU A 458 4.86 -6.45 1.57
CA LEU A 458 3.86 -7.31 2.19
C LEU A 458 2.71 -7.64 1.22
N ALA A 459 2.27 -6.69 0.39
CA ALA A 459 1.25 -6.94 -0.63
C ALA A 459 1.71 -7.99 -1.65
N MET A 460 2.97 -7.91 -2.11
CA MET A 460 3.53 -8.89 -3.05
C MET A 460 3.67 -10.28 -2.41
N GLU A 461 4.01 -10.34 -1.12
CA GLU A 461 4.07 -11.60 -0.37
C GLU A 461 2.69 -12.26 -0.25
N ARG A 462 1.64 -11.46 0.01
CA ARG A 462 0.27 -11.95 0.25
C ARG A 462 -0.52 -12.30 -1.01
N LEU A 463 -0.22 -11.68 -2.16
CA LEU A 463 -0.89 -11.97 -3.44
C LEU A 463 -0.27 -13.17 -4.19
N GLY A 464 0.93 -13.63 -3.81
CA GLY A 464 1.67 -14.61 -4.61
C GLY A 464 2.20 -14.03 -5.93
N GLU A 465 2.90 -14.85 -6.71
CA GLU A 465 3.74 -14.36 -7.82
C GLU A 465 2.94 -13.79 -9.00
N GLU A 466 1.93 -14.52 -9.47
CA GLU A 466 1.13 -14.14 -10.65
C GLU A 466 0.17 -12.98 -10.36
N GLN A 467 -0.57 -12.98 -9.24
CA GLN A 467 -1.42 -11.83 -8.88
C GLN A 467 -0.56 -10.59 -8.60
N GLY A 468 0.58 -10.76 -7.91
CA GLY A 468 1.53 -9.68 -7.69
C GLY A 468 2.14 -9.12 -8.99
N LEU A 469 2.28 -9.95 -10.04
CA LEU A 469 2.72 -9.50 -11.35
C LEU A 469 1.75 -8.50 -11.97
N PHE A 470 0.44 -8.76 -11.93
CA PHE A 470 -0.56 -7.82 -12.43
C PHE A 470 -0.43 -6.44 -11.75
N VAL A 471 -0.36 -6.42 -10.42
CA VAL A 471 -0.25 -5.17 -9.64
C VAL A 471 1.03 -4.41 -9.97
N ARG A 472 2.15 -5.10 -10.21
CA ARG A 472 3.42 -4.47 -10.64
C ARG A 472 3.35 -3.90 -12.05
N LEU A 473 2.66 -4.58 -12.96
CA LEU A 473 2.53 -4.16 -14.35
C LEU A 473 1.47 -3.08 -14.56
N LEU A 474 0.51 -2.93 -13.65
CA LEU A 474 -0.61 -2.00 -13.78
C LEU A 474 -0.19 -0.58 -14.22
N PRO A 475 0.80 0.10 -13.61
CA PRO A 475 1.22 1.43 -14.07
C PRO A 475 1.67 1.43 -15.54
N THR A 476 2.46 0.43 -15.95
CA THR A 476 2.92 0.31 -17.33
C THR A 476 1.79 -0.05 -18.29
N LEU A 477 0.85 -0.89 -17.86
CA LEU A 477 -0.34 -1.20 -18.64
C LEU A 477 -1.21 0.04 -18.85
N LEU A 478 -1.25 0.98 -17.90
CA LEU A 478 -1.97 2.24 -18.05
C LEU A 478 -1.29 3.20 -19.04
N GLU A 479 0.04 3.33 -18.99
CA GLU A 479 0.80 4.26 -19.83
C GLU A 479 1.08 3.76 -21.26
N THR A 480 1.09 2.45 -21.47
CA THR A 480 1.34 1.84 -22.78
C THR A 480 0.04 1.37 -23.45
N ASP A 481 0.10 1.10 -24.76
CA ASP A 481 -1.02 0.57 -25.56
C ASP A 481 -0.91 -0.95 -25.83
N VAL A 482 -0.01 -1.64 -25.12
CA VAL A 482 0.29 -3.07 -25.36
C VAL A 482 -0.97 -3.91 -25.12
N PHE A 483 -1.66 -3.64 -24.01
CA PHE A 483 -2.89 -4.32 -23.66
C PHE A 483 -4.00 -4.06 -24.69
N GLU A 484 -4.13 -2.81 -25.11
CA GLU A 484 -5.14 -2.38 -26.10
C GLU A 484 -4.94 -3.08 -27.43
N ARG A 485 -3.71 -3.17 -27.92
CA ARG A 485 -3.42 -3.90 -29.17
C ARG A 485 -3.70 -5.39 -29.03
N ALA A 486 -3.33 -5.99 -27.90
CA ALA A 486 -3.61 -7.39 -27.62
C ALA A 486 -5.13 -7.69 -27.59
N GLN A 487 -5.91 -6.77 -27.02
CA GLN A 487 -7.37 -6.89 -26.89
C GLN A 487 -8.17 -6.26 -28.05
N ARG A 488 -7.48 -5.70 -29.07
CA ARG A 488 -8.08 -4.98 -30.21
C ARG A 488 -9.02 -3.85 -29.76
N LEU A 489 -8.57 -3.07 -28.78
CA LEU A 489 -9.28 -1.90 -28.26
C LEU A 489 -8.84 -0.63 -29.01
N ASP A 490 -9.75 -0.09 -29.83
CA ASP A 490 -9.47 1.12 -30.59
C ASP A 490 -9.87 2.40 -29.86
N GLY A 491 -9.15 3.48 -30.16
CA GLY A 491 -9.49 4.83 -29.74
C GLY A 491 -9.15 5.19 -28.29
N ILE A 492 -8.53 4.28 -27.52
CA ILE A 492 -8.09 4.53 -26.15
C ILE A 492 -7.06 5.68 -26.10
N PRO A 493 -7.23 6.67 -25.20
CA PRO A 493 -6.30 7.80 -25.10
C PRO A 493 -4.94 7.37 -24.54
N ALA A 494 -3.86 7.99 -25.00
CA ALA A 494 -2.55 7.84 -24.37
C ALA A 494 -2.57 8.47 -22.97
N CYS A 495 -2.09 7.73 -21.97
CA CYS A 495 -2.02 8.19 -20.59
C CYS A 495 -0.56 8.45 -20.18
N VAL A 496 -0.36 9.37 -19.23
CA VAL A 496 0.89 9.52 -18.48
C VAL A 496 0.59 9.56 -17.00
N ILE A 497 1.40 8.88 -16.19
CA ILE A 497 1.35 8.96 -14.74
C ILE A 497 2.36 10.03 -14.28
N ALA A 498 1.93 10.95 -13.43
CA ALA A 498 2.79 12.01 -12.94
C ALA A 498 3.94 11.44 -12.08
N ALA A 499 5.16 11.41 -12.63
CA ALA A 499 6.37 11.21 -11.83
C ALA A 499 6.73 12.53 -11.11
N GLY A 500 7.50 12.46 -10.01
CA GLY A 500 7.94 13.61 -9.19
C GLY A 500 8.90 14.58 -9.90
N GLU A 501 8.59 14.96 -11.14
CA GLU A 501 9.42 15.82 -11.97
C GLU A 501 9.12 17.30 -11.74
N SER A 502 10.14 18.13 -11.96
CA SER A 502 10.02 19.58 -11.91
C SER A 502 8.97 20.09 -12.92
N PRO A 503 8.29 21.22 -12.63
CA PRO A 503 7.41 21.88 -13.59
C PRO A 503 8.16 22.14 -14.91
N GLY A 504 7.69 21.56 -16.02
CA GLY A 504 8.31 21.72 -17.35
C GLY A 504 9.02 20.48 -17.91
N ALA A 505 9.05 19.35 -17.20
CA ALA A 505 9.41 18.08 -17.83
C ALA A 505 8.37 17.69 -18.89
N THR A 506 8.83 17.04 -19.97
CA THR A 506 8.12 16.93 -21.26
C THR A 506 6.77 16.18 -21.23
N GLY A 507 6.28 15.77 -20.05
CA GLY A 507 5.04 15.01 -19.88
C GLY A 507 5.08 13.65 -20.58
N ARG A 508 6.27 13.14 -20.91
CA ARG A 508 6.44 11.86 -21.58
C ARG A 508 6.60 10.77 -20.54
N PRO A 509 5.83 9.66 -20.62
CA PRO A 509 5.99 8.55 -19.69
C PRO A 509 7.40 7.96 -19.79
N ALA A 510 8.02 7.61 -18.67
CA ALA A 510 9.32 6.96 -18.67
C ALA A 510 9.25 5.63 -19.45
N ALA A 511 10.34 5.23 -20.13
CA ALA A 511 10.37 3.94 -20.79
C ALA A 511 10.32 2.82 -19.73
N PRO A 512 9.54 1.74 -19.92
CA PRO A 512 9.44 0.67 -18.93
C PRO A 512 10.80 0.03 -18.67
N ALA A 513 11.06 -0.40 -17.44
CA ALA A 513 12.29 -1.12 -17.10
C ALA A 513 12.41 -2.43 -17.91
N ARG A 514 13.62 -2.89 -18.17
CA ARG A 514 13.87 -4.10 -18.98
C ARG A 514 13.20 -5.36 -18.43
N GLU A 515 13.12 -5.51 -17.11
CA GLU A 515 12.39 -6.62 -16.48
C GLU A 515 10.88 -6.53 -16.74
N THR A 516 10.31 -5.33 -16.64
CA THR A 516 8.92 -5.04 -17.01
C THR A 516 8.67 -5.37 -18.48
N LEU A 517 9.59 -4.97 -19.38
CA LEU A 517 9.51 -5.31 -20.81
C LEU A 517 9.54 -6.82 -21.04
N ALA A 518 10.41 -7.56 -20.35
CA ALA A 518 10.46 -9.02 -20.43
C ALA A 518 9.17 -9.67 -19.92
N GLN A 519 8.57 -9.13 -18.85
CA GLN A 519 7.28 -9.59 -18.34
C GLN A 519 6.12 -9.26 -19.30
N LEU A 520 6.15 -8.10 -19.94
CA LEU A 520 5.19 -7.74 -20.98
C LEU A 520 5.32 -8.66 -22.20
N GLU A 521 6.53 -8.91 -22.69
CA GLU A 521 6.78 -9.84 -23.80
C GLU A 521 6.30 -11.26 -23.46
N ARG A 522 6.46 -11.69 -22.20
CA ARG A 522 5.94 -12.98 -21.73
C ARG A 522 4.41 -13.06 -21.80
N LEU A 523 3.72 -11.96 -21.50
CA LEU A 523 2.25 -11.91 -21.47
C LEU A 523 1.63 -11.54 -22.83
N PHE A 524 2.35 -10.79 -23.66
CA PHE A 524 1.94 -10.25 -24.94
C PHE A 524 3.03 -10.43 -26.01
N PRO A 525 3.33 -11.69 -26.42
CA PRO A 525 4.46 -11.96 -27.31
C PRO A 525 4.36 -11.21 -28.64
N GLY A 526 5.46 -10.58 -29.07
CA GLY A 526 5.55 -9.83 -30.33
C GLY A 526 4.89 -8.45 -30.31
N LEU A 527 4.40 -7.98 -29.16
CA LEU A 527 3.85 -6.63 -28.99
C LEU A 527 4.82 -5.75 -28.19
N GLU A 528 5.79 -5.16 -28.88
CA GLU A 528 6.67 -4.16 -28.26
C GLU A 528 5.88 -2.91 -27.87
N PRO A 529 6.11 -2.31 -26.69
CA PRO A 529 5.52 -1.02 -26.34
C PRO A 529 6.00 0.07 -27.32
N PRO A 530 5.09 0.88 -27.88
CA PRO A 530 5.42 1.79 -28.98
C PRO A 530 6.25 2.98 -28.49
N ARG A 531 6.87 3.67 -29.45
CA ARG A 531 7.45 4.99 -29.21
C ARG A 531 6.35 6.00 -28.85
N GLN A 532 6.59 6.72 -27.76
CA GLN A 532 5.68 7.62 -27.02
C GLN A 532 4.80 8.52 -27.93
N ARG A 533 3.48 8.46 -27.73
CA ARG A 533 2.52 9.47 -28.19
C ARG A 533 2.42 10.60 -27.16
N ALA A 534 2.03 11.80 -27.59
CA ALA A 534 1.70 12.87 -26.65
C ALA A 534 0.51 12.42 -25.77
N PRO A 535 0.60 12.54 -24.43
CA PRO A 535 -0.48 12.10 -23.55
C PRO A 535 -1.74 12.94 -23.75
N ALA A 536 -2.89 12.27 -23.79
CA ALA A 536 -4.21 12.89 -23.84
C ALA A 536 -4.89 12.92 -22.46
N VAL A 537 -4.49 12.02 -21.55
CA VAL A 537 -4.97 11.96 -20.16
C VAL A 537 -3.78 11.93 -19.21
N ARG A 538 -3.86 12.73 -18.15
CA ARG A 538 -2.85 12.78 -17.09
C ARG A 538 -3.41 12.18 -15.81
N ILE A 539 -2.78 11.09 -15.37
CA ILE A 539 -3.07 10.39 -14.12
C ILE A 539 -2.09 10.97 -13.08
N GLU A 540 -2.59 11.62 -12.04
CA GLU A 540 -1.72 12.18 -10.98
C GLU A 540 -1.17 11.08 -10.06
N ALA A 541 -1.99 10.07 -9.77
CA ALA A 541 -1.57 8.91 -8.99
C ALA A 541 -2.54 7.72 -9.10
N VAL A 542 -2.02 6.55 -8.72
CA VAL A 542 -2.76 5.29 -8.60
C VAL A 542 -2.59 4.76 -7.17
N TYR A 543 -3.69 4.66 -6.44
CA TYR A 543 -3.72 4.17 -5.06
C TYR A 543 -4.66 2.97 -4.94
N ALA A 544 -4.18 1.90 -4.31
CA ALA A 544 -5.05 0.83 -3.84
C ALA A 544 -5.61 1.15 -2.45
N ILE A 545 -6.83 0.71 -2.16
CA ILE A 545 -7.57 0.96 -0.92
C ILE A 545 -7.99 -0.37 -0.31
N GLY A 546 -8.17 -0.41 1.01
CA GLY A 546 -8.63 -1.60 1.71
C GLY A 546 -7.47 -2.43 2.25
N SER A 547 -7.54 -3.77 2.14
CA SER A 547 -6.59 -4.64 2.84
C SER A 547 -5.24 -4.80 2.16
N LEU A 548 -5.05 -4.31 0.93
CA LEU A 548 -3.79 -4.53 0.21
C LEU A 548 -2.60 -3.94 0.98
N GLY A 549 -1.58 -4.77 1.20
CA GLY A 549 -0.40 -4.39 1.98
C GLY A 549 -0.69 -4.22 3.47
N SER A 550 -1.63 -4.98 4.03
CA SER A 550 -1.88 -5.09 5.47
C SER A 550 -1.87 -6.55 5.92
N VAL A 551 -1.82 -6.79 7.23
CA VAL A 551 -1.93 -8.14 7.82
C VAL A 551 -3.25 -8.84 7.47
N ALA A 552 -4.28 -8.07 7.11
CA ALA A 552 -5.59 -8.55 6.74
C ALA A 552 -5.71 -8.97 5.26
N GLN A 553 -4.67 -8.82 4.43
CA GLN A 553 -4.73 -9.20 3.01
C GLN A 553 -4.74 -10.72 2.83
N LYS A 554 -5.69 -11.20 2.01
CA LYS A 554 -5.74 -12.58 1.52
C LYS A 554 -5.66 -12.60 -0.01
N PRO A 555 -5.21 -13.70 -0.64
CA PRO A 555 -5.24 -13.85 -2.10
C PRO A 555 -6.64 -13.69 -2.72
N SER A 556 -7.68 -13.98 -1.94
CA SER A 556 -9.09 -13.83 -2.32
C SER A 556 -9.70 -12.47 -1.97
N SER A 557 -8.93 -11.53 -1.41
CA SER A 557 -9.45 -10.18 -1.15
C SER A 557 -9.46 -9.36 -2.44
N ASP A 558 -10.52 -8.59 -2.61
CA ASP A 558 -10.69 -7.58 -3.65
C ASP A 558 -9.61 -6.49 -3.56
N VAL A 559 -9.25 -5.92 -4.72
CA VAL A 559 -8.35 -4.77 -4.82
C VAL A 559 -9.09 -3.59 -5.45
N ASP A 560 -9.47 -2.63 -4.62
CA ASP A 560 -10.05 -1.37 -5.08
C ASP A 560 -8.94 -0.37 -5.40
N CYS A 561 -8.96 0.19 -6.61
CA CYS A 561 -7.94 1.12 -7.10
C CYS A 561 -8.57 2.47 -7.48
N TRP A 562 -8.12 3.56 -6.84
CA TRP A 562 -8.41 4.91 -7.28
C TRP A 562 -7.39 5.37 -8.33
N ILE A 563 -7.90 5.75 -9.49
CA ILE A 563 -7.16 6.39 -10.58
C ILE A 563 -7.46 7.88 -10.53
N LEU A 564 -6.52 8.66 -10.00
CA LEU A 564 -6.69 10.09 -9.76
C LEU A 564 -6.33 10.87 -11.02
N LEU A 565 -7.31 11.57 -11.59
CA LEU A 565 -7.15 12.31 -12.85
C LEU A 565 -7.05 13.80 -12.59
N ALA A 566 -6.08 14.47 -13.21
CA ALA A 566 -6.05 15.93 -13.26
C ALA A 566 -7.28 16.49 -14.00
N PRO A 567 -7.67 17.76 -13.75
CA PRO A 567 -8.67 18.45 -14.56
C PRO A 567 -8.35 18.32 -16.05
N PRO A 568 -9.35 18.14 -16.92
CA PRO A 568 -9.12 17.78 -18.31
C PRO A 568 -8.29 18.83 -19.04
N ILE A 569 -7.22 18.36 -19.70
CA ILE A 569 -6.35 19.17 -20.59
C ILE A 569 -7.07 19.44 -21.93
N LEU A 570 -8.09 18.66 -22.25
CA LEU A 570 -8.87 18.71 -23.50
C LEU A 570 -10.15 19.54 -23.34
N GLU A 571 -10.66 20.07 -24.44
CA GLU A 571 -11.99 20.69 -24.52
C GLU A 571 -13.07 19.77 -23.92
N PRO A 572 -14.09 20.29 -23.22
CA PRO A 572 -15.06 19.50 -22.44
C PRO A 572 -15.68 18.30 -23.18
N GLY A 573 -15.98 18.43 -24.48
CA GLY A 573 -16.54 17.33 -25.30
C GLY A 573 -15.53 16.22 -25.64
N ALA A 574 -14.26 16.56 -25.82
CA ALA A 574 -13.18 15.60 -26.05
C ALA A 574 -12.73 14.92 -24.74
N ALA A 575 -12.76 15.66 -23.63
CA ALA A 575 -12.46 15.16 -22.29
C ALA A 575 -13.44 14.05 -21.84
N GLY A 576 -14.76 14.26 -22.02
CA GLY A 576 -15.76 13.24 -21.69
C GLY A 576 -15.57 11.95 -22.50
N THR A 577 -15.24 12.08 -23.78
CA THR A 577 -14.93 10.94 -24.66
C THR A 577 -13.67 10.20 -24.23
N ALA A 578 -12.60 10.92 -23.84
CA ALA A 578 -11.35 10.32 -23.37
C ALA A 578 -11.56 9.57 -22.03
N ARG A 579 -12.30 10.16 -21.09
CA ARG A 579 -12.63 9.52 -19.80
C ARG A 579 -13.43 8.23 -19.99
N ALA A 580 -14.46 8.24 -20.84
CA ALA A 580 -15.27 7.04 -21.13
C ALA A 580 -14.43 5.94 -21.78
N ARG A 581 -13.49 6.30 -22.66
CA ARG A 581 -12.58 5.34 -23.29
C ARG A 581 -11.55 4.77 -22.30
N LEU A 582 -11.03 5.58 -21.38
CA LEU A 582 -10.19 5.08 -20.29
C LEU A 582 -10.98 4.12 -19.38
N ALA A 583 -12.23 4.46 -19.03
CA ALA A 583 -13.10 3.56 -18.26
C ALA A 583 -13.26 2.20 -18.95
N ARG A 584 -13.48 2.19 -20.28
CA ARG A 584 -13.52 0.96 -21.07
C ARG A 584 -12.22 0.14 -20.99
N LYS A 585 -11.04 0.79 -21.02
CA LYS A 585 -9.76 0.09 -20.82
C LYS A 585 -9.71 -0.57 -19.44
N LEU A 586 -10.13 0.16 -18.40
CA LEU A 586 -10.13 -0.32 -17.02
C LEU A 586 -11.07 -1.52 -16.84
N GLU A 587 -12.31 -1.46 -17.33
CA GLU A 587 -13.24 -2.61 -17.29
C GLU A 587 -12.66 -3.87 -17.96
N MET A 588 -11.92 -3.69 -19.06
CA MET A 588 -11.25 -4.81 -19.73
C MET A 588 -10.08 -5.36 -18.91
N LEU A 589 -9.35 -4.49 -18.21
CA LEU A 589 -8.31 -4.89 -17.27
C LEU A 589 -8.87 -5.63 -16.05
N GLU A 590 -10.04 -5.26 -15.53
CA GLU A 590 -10.71 -5.97 -14.41
C GLU A 590 -11.06 -7.41 -14.79
N ARG A 591 -11.68 -7.58 -15.98
CA ARG A 591 -12.01 -8.91 -16.51
C ARG A 591 -10.75 -9.74 -16.73
N TRP A 592 -9.73 -9.14 -17.33
CA TRP A 592 -8.46 -9.82 -17.56
C TRP A 592 -7.75 -10.20 -16.25
N ALA A 593 -7.77 -9.32 -15.23
CA ALA A 593 -7.23 -9.62 -13.90
C ALA A 593 -7.91 -10.85 -13.28
N THR A 594 -9.24 -10.90 -13.37
CA THR A 594 -10.04 -12.01 -12.83
C THR A 594 -9.78 -13.30 -13.60
N GLU A 595 -9.87 -13.27 -14.93
CA GLU A 595 -9.75 -14.46 -15.78
C GLU A 595 -8.34 -15.04 -15.82
N ARG A 596 -7.30 -14.19 -15.89
CA ARG A 596 -5.91 -14.64 -16.06
C ARG A 596 -5.19 -14.88 -14.75
N PHE A 597 -5.49 -14.09 -13.72
CA PHE A 597 -4.75 -14.09 -12.46
C PHE A 597 -5.60 -14.52 -11.27
N GLY A 598 -6.92 -14.72 -11.43
CA GLY A 598 -7.83 -14.99 -10.32
C GLY A 598 -7.83 -13.85 -9.31
N LEU A 599 -7.59 -12.61 -9.76
CA LEU A 599 -7.54 -11.42 -8.92
C LEU A 599 -8.72 -10.52 -9.24
N GLU A 600 -9.61 -10.35 -8.27
CA GLU A 600 -10.71 -9.40 -8.37
C GLU A 600 -10.19 -7.97 -8.11
N VAL A 601 -10.29 -7.11 -9.11
CA VAL A 601 -9.84 -5.71 -9.06
C VAL A 601 -10.97 -4.83 -9.55
N HIS A 602 -11.16 -3.68 -8.90
CA HIS A 602 -12.15 -2.66 -9.28
C HIS A 602 -11.46 -1.31 -9.41
N PHE A 603 -11.66 -0.60 -10.53
CA PHE A 603 -11.06 0.71 -10.78
C PHE A 603 -12.07 1.85 -10.69
N PHE A 604 -11.72 2.86 -9.92
CA PHE A 604 -12.54 4.06 -9.73
C PHE A 604 -11.81 5.28 -10.32
N LEU A 605 -12.41 5.91 -11.33
CA LEU A 605 -11.90 7.14 -11.90
C LEU A 605 -12.28 8.34 -11.02
N MET A 606 -11.30 8.91 -10.32
CA MET A 606 -11.51 9.97 -9.34
C MET A 606 -11.04 11.32 -9.89
N ASP A 607 -11.91 12.34 -9.83
CA ASP A 607 -11.54 13.72 -10.15
C ASP A 607 -11.05 14.45 -8.90
N LEU A 608 -9.91 15.15 -8.99
CA LEU A 608 -9.28 15.75 -7.80
C LEU A 608 -10.17 16.75 -7.08
N ASP A 609 -10.91 17.59 -7.82
CA ASP A 609 -11.72 18.66 -7.23
C ASP A 609 -13.00 18.09 -6.60
N THR A 610 -13.50 16.97 -7.12
CA THR A 610 -14.59 16.22 -6.47
C THR A 610 -14.13 15.57 -5.16
N VAL A 611 -12.98 14.88 -5.16
CA VAL A 611 -12.41 14.26 -3.95
C VAL A 611 -12.06 15.33 -2.90
N ARG A 612 -11.49 16.47 -3.31
CA ARG A 612 -11.16 17.58 -2.40
C ARG A 612 -12.40 18.09 -1.66
N ARG A 613 -13.55 18.15 -2.33
CA ARG A 613 -14.84 18.61 -1.79
C ARG A 613 -15.66 17.51 -1.10
N ASN A 614 -15.13 16.30 -0.95
CA ASN A 614 -15.86 15.12 -0.45
C ASN A 614 -17.13 14.83 -1.26
N ASP A 615 -17.08 15.08 -2.57
CA ASP A 615 -18.15 14.76 -3.49
C ASP A 615 -17.78 13.50 -4.26
N PHE A 616 -18.40 12.38 -3.89
CA PHE A 616 -18.20 11.09 -4.54
C PHE A 616 -19.40 10.69 -5.43
N GLY A 617 -20.33 11.62 -5.66
CA GLY A 617 -21.53 11.39 -6.46
C GLY A 617 -22.56 10.45 -5.81
N ILE A 618 -23.62 10.14 -6.58
CA ILE A 618 -24.59 9.10 -6.26
C ILE A 618 -24.14 7.89 -7.08
N SER A 619 -23.66 6.84 -6.42
CA SER A 619 -23.24 5.62 -7.13
C SER A 619 -24.49 4.91 -7.69
N ASP A 620 -24.65 4.95 -9.01
CA ASP A 620 -25.78 4.42 -9.78
C ASP A 620 -25.81 2.87 -9.75
N ARG A 621 -26.26 2.34 -8.61
CA ARG A 621 -26.92 1.03 -8.42
C ARG A 621 -27.27 0.77 -6.95
N GLU A 622 -26.62 1.47 -6.03
CA GLU A 622 -26.82 1.24 -4.58
C GLU A 622 -26.80 2.52 -3.71
N SER A 623 -26.76 3.74 -4.29
CA SER A 623 -26.98 5.03 -3.60
C SER A 623 -26.03 5.32 -2.40
N SER A 624 -24.75 4.94 -2.49
CA SER A 624 -23.82 4.96 -1.35
C SER A 624 -22.95 6.22 -1.20
N GLY A 625 -22.76 7.01 -2.25
CA GLY A 625 -21.70 8.04 -2.28
C GLY A 625 -22.00 9.33 -1.49
N SER A 626 -23.27 9.68 -1.28
CA SER A 626 -23.67 10.88 -0.51
C SER A 626 -23.81 10.62 1.00
N ALA A 627 -23.97 9.35 1.41
CA ALA A 627 -24.27 8.97 2.80
C ALA A 627 -23.03 8.62 3.65
N GLN A 628 -21.83 8.52 3.03
CA GLN A 628 -20.58 8.08 3.70
C GLN A 628 -19.32 8.80 3.18
N ALA A 629 -19.44 10.02 2.66
CA ALA A 629 -18.33 10.69 1.99
C ALA A 629 -17.14 10.91 2.93
N ALA A 630 -17.37 11.39 4.15
CA ALA A 630 -16.30 11.60 5.12
C ALA A 630 -15.65 10.27 5.55
N LEU A 631 -16.47 9.22 5.73
CA LEU A 631 -16.02 7.89 6.12
C LEU A 631 -15.18 7.22 5.03
N LEU A 632 -15.58 7.36 3.76
CA LEU A 632 -14.82 6.85 2.62
C LEU A 632 -13.46 7.54 2.51
N LYS A 633 -13.41 8.85 2.71
CA LYS A 633 -12.16 9.61 2.69
C LYS A 633 -11.25 9.25 3.86
N GLU A 634 -11.80 9.05 5.05
CA GLU A 634 -11.05 8.54 6.21
C GLU A 634 -10.48 7.14 5.92
N GLU A 635 -11.27 6.23 5.36
CA GLU A 635 -10.82 4.89 4.98
C GLU A 635 -9.72 4.94 3.90
N PHE A 636 -9.86 5.84 2.92
CA PHE A 636 -8.82 6.12 1.93
C PHE A 636 -7.52 6.52 2.62
N TYR A 637 -7.50 7.57 3.44
CA TYR A 637 -6.27 8.04 4.09
C TYR A 637 -5.67 7.02 5.05
N ARG A 638 -6.50 6.24 5.71
CA ARG A 638 -6.05 5.16 6.60
C ARG A 638 -5.37 4.02 5.82
N THR A 639 -5.93 3.62 4.68
CA THR A 639 -5.56 2.36 4.01
C THR A 639 -4.79 2.54 2.70
N ALA A 640 -4.75 3.74 2.14
CA ALA A 640 -4.16 4.02 0.83
C ALA A 640 -2.75 3.44 0.70
N LEU A 641 -2.54 2.66 -0.37
CA LEU A 641 -1.25 2.11 -0.77
C LEU A 641 -0.89 2.68 -2.14
N LYS A 642 0.17 3.50 -2.20
CA LYS A 642 0.61 4.13 -3.44
C LYS A 642 1.24 3.11 -4.37
N LEU A 643 0.61 2.85 -5.51
CA LEU A 643 1.15 1.99 -6.56
C LEU A 643 2.04 2.81 -7.52
N ALA A 644 1.60 4.00 -7.90
CA ALA A 644 2.35 4.92 -8.77
C ALA A 644 1.91 6.39 -8.58
N GLY A 645 2.77 7.32 -9.00
CA GLY A 645 2.50 8.76 -9.03
C GLY A 645 2.87 9.54 -7.76
N ARG A 646 2.19 10.68 -7.57
CA ARG A 646 2.47 11.66 -6.52
C ARG A 646 2.05 11.23 -5.12
N ASP A 647 2.75 11.74 -4.12
CA ASP A 647 2.41 11.58 -2.70
C ASP A 647 1.28 12.52 -2.29
N LEU A 648 0.58 12.22 -1.20
CA LEU A 648 -0.52 13.06 -0.73
C LEU A 648 0.00 14.20 0.14
N LEU A 649 -0.49 15.43 -0.07
CA LEU A 649 -0.20 16.60 0.79
C LEU A 649 -0.58 16.34 2.25
N TRP A 650 -1.64 15.57 2.50
CA TRP A 650 -2.03 15.15 3.86
C TRP A 650 -0.87 14.51 4.62
N TRP A 651 0.02 13.75 3.97
CA TRP A 651 1.18 13.19 4.67
C TRP A 651 2.19 14.26 5.07
N ALA A 652 2.37 15.32 4.27
CA ALA A 652 3.26 16.41 4.62
C ALA A 652 2.72 17.30 5.76
N ALA A 653 1.39 17.47 5.83
CA ALA A 653 0.74 18.27 6.86
C ALA A 653 0.87 17.64 8.26
N PRO A 654 0.81 18.41 9.36
CA PRO A 654 0.72 17.84 10.71
C PRO A 654 -0.51 16.93 10.90
N PRO A 655 -0.51 15.98 11.85
CA PRO A 655 -1.69 15.18 12.17
C PRO A 655 -2.86 16.07 12.57
N ALA A 656 -4.07 15.74 12.11
CA ALA A 656 -5.30 16.53 12.35
C ALA A 656 -5.26 17.98 11.84
N ALA A 657 -4.32 18.31 10.94
CA ALA A 657 -4.27 19.63 10.32
C ALA A 657 -5.55 19.91 9.51
N GLY A 658 -6.12 21.10 9.69
CA GLY A 658 -7.25 21.56 8.90
C GLY A 658 -6.84 21.96 7.47
N GLN A 659 -7.83 22.20 6.61
CA GLN A 659 -7.59 22.57 5.21
C GLN A 659 -6.72 23.84 5.05
N ALA A 660 -6.98 24.88 5.86
CA ALA A 660 -6.21 26.13 5.82
C ALA A 660 -4.73 25.95 6.21
N GLU A 661 -4.45 25.07 7.18
CA GLU A 661 -3.09 24.75 7.59
C GLU A 661 -2.33 24.00 6.49
N ALA A 662 -3.01 23.03 5.85
CA ALA A 662 -2.44 22.29 4.73
C ALA A 662 -2.14 23.19 3.52
N GLU A 663 -3.04 24.13 3.19
CA GLU A 663 -2.84 25.12 2.12
C GLU A 663 -1.68 26.07 2.41
N THR A 664 -1.56 26.53 3.66
CA THR A 664 -0.43 27.34 4.12
C THR A 664 0.88 26.58 3.96
N LEU A 665 0.92 25.32 4.40
CA LEU A 665 2.11 24.48 4.23
C LEU A 665 2.44 24.25 2.75
N ALA A 666 1.45 24.00 1.90
CA ALA A 666 1.67 23.81 0.47
C ALA A 666 2.30 25.05 -0.18
N ALA A 667 1.82 26.25 0.17
CA ALA A 667 2.37 27.51 -0.31
C ALA A 667 3.82 27.73 0.18
N GLU A 668 4.13 27.34 1.42
CA GLU A 668 5.49 27.39 1.96
C GLU A 668 6.42 26.38 1.28
N LEU A 669 5.98 25.14 1.09
CA LEU A 669 6.73 24.12 0.37
C LEU A 669 7.06 24.59 -1.05
N ALA A 670 6.10 25.18 -1.77
CA ALA A 670 6.32 25.70 -3.12
C ALA A 670 7.42 26.77 -3.17
N ARG A 671 7.57 27.59 -2.11
CA ARG A 671 8.59 28.65 -2.03
C ARG A 671 9.94 28.13 -1.55
N LEU A 672 9.94 27.23 -0.57
CA LEU A 672 11.15 26.84 0.17
C LEU A 672 11.75 25.51 -0.29
N ALA A 673 10.90 24.57 -0.70
CA ALA A 673 11.25 23.23 -1.17
C ALA A 673 10.43 22.88 -2.44
N PRO A 674 10.63 23.60 -3.56
CA PRO A 674 9.79 23.45 -4.77
C PRO A 674 9.84 22.05 -5.38
N ARG A 675 10.92 21.30 -5.15
CA ARG A 675 11.05 19.91 -5.60
C ARG A 675 10.12 19.00 -4.80
N THR A 676 10.13 19.10 -3.48
CA THR A 676 9.19 18.42 -2.59
C THR A 676 7.75 18.80 -2.93
N ALA A 677 7.46 20.08 -3.17
CA ALA A 677 6.11 20.52 -3.56
C ALA A 677 5.61 19.89 -4.88
N ALA A 678 6.50 19.68 -5.86
CA ALA A 678 6.15 19.07 -7.15
C ALA A 678 5.79 17.57 -7.06
N GLU A 679 6.16 16.92 -5.95
CA GLU A 679 5.88 15.52 -5.66
C GLU A 679 4.51 15.32 -4.97
N LEU A 680 3.85 16.40 -4.56
CA LEU A 680 2.63 16.36 -3.74
C LEU A 680 1.35 16.57 -4.55
N LEU A 681 0.29 15.90 -4.09
CA LEU A 681 -1.06 15.96 -4.58
C LEU A 681 -2.01 16.30 -3.43
N ASP A 682 -2.82 17.35 -3.59
CA ASP A 682 -3.82 17.71 -2.60
C ASP A 682 -5.21 17.15 -2.95
N LEU A 683 -5.68 16.24 -2.10
CA LEU A 683 -7.02 15.65 -2.16
C LEU A 683 -7.93 16.19 -1.03
N GLY A 684 -7.52 17.24 -0.31
CA GLY A 684 -8.19 17.83 0.83
C GLY A 684 -8.03 17.03 2.13
N GLN A 685 -8.14 17.67 3.29
CA GLN A 685 -7.95 16.98 4.57
C GLN A 685 -9.15 16.07 4.92
N PRO A 686 -8.93 14.94 5.64
CA PRO A 686 -10.03 14.18 6.23
C PRO A 686 -10.72 15.04 7.31
N LEU A 687 -12.05 15.03 7.33
CA LEU A 687 -12.86 15.76 8.30
C LEU A 687 -13.43 14.77 9.33
N PRO A 688 -13.71 15.21 10.57
CA PRO A 688 -14.54 14.45 11.49
C PRO A 688 -15.83 13.99 10.78
N ILE A 689 -16.27 12.77 11.08
CA ILE A 689 -17.46 12.19 10.44
C ILE A 689 -18.69 13.01 10.87
N PRO A 690 -19.44 13.62 9.92
CA PRO A 690 -20.63 14.41 10.25
C PRO A 690 -21.72 13.55 10.90
N GLU A 691 -22.46 14.11 11.85
CA GLU A 691 -23.52 13.40 12.58
C GLU A 691 -24.57 12.81 11.63
N GLU A 692 -24.88 13.53 10.55
CA GLU A 692 -25.85 13.14 9.54
C GLU A 692 -25.42 11.93 8.67
N GLU A 693 -24.14 11.56 8.64
CA GLU A 693 -23.63 10.39 7.89
C GLU A 693 -23.71 9.07 8.68
N TYR A 694 -23.72 9.11 10.01
CA TYR A 694 -23.63 7.89 10.85
C TYR A 694 -24.76 6.89 10.58
N PHE A 695 -26.00 7.36 10.45
CA PHE A 695 -27.13 6.46 10.27
C PHE A 695 -27.09 5.73 8.93
N GLY A 696 -26.92 6.49 7.85
CA GLY A 696 -26.77 5.94 6.49
C GLY A 696 -25.59 4.99 6.44
N ALA A 697 -24.49 5.35 7.13
CA ALA A 697 -23.33 4.51 7.20
C ALA A 697 -23.57 3.18 7.92
N CYS A 698 -24.29 3.19 9.04
CA CYS A 698 -24.65 1.99 9.79
C CYS A 698 -25.52 1.04 8.96
N LEU A 699 -26.61 1.56 8.39
CA LEU A 699 -27.52 0.78 7.53
C LEU A 699 -26.77 0.10 6.39
N TRP A 700 -25.86 0.84 5.76
CA TRP A 700 -25.03 0.32 4.69
C TRP A 700 -24.11 -0.83 5.14
N GLN A 701 -23.40 -0.66 6.26
CA GLN A 701 -22.51 -1.71 6.76
C GLN A 701 -23.28 -2.97 7.17
N MET A 702 -24.50 -2.83 7.71
CA MET A 702 -25.36 -3.97 8.02
C MET A 702 -25.78 -4.74 6.77
N VAL A 703 -26.09 -4.04 5.67
CA VAL A 703 -26.42 -4.69 4.40
C VAL A 703 -25.21 -5.38 3.79
N LYS A 704 -24.02 -4.75 3.82
CA LYS A 704 -22.77 -5.38 3.37
C LYS A 704 -22.37 -6.56 4.26
N ALA A 705 -22.76 -6.56 5.54
CA ALA A 705 -22.46 -7.63 6.48
C ALA A 705 -23.07 -8.96 6.02
N LEU A 706 -24.20 -8.94 5.31
CA LEU A 706 -24.85 -10.14 4.75
C LEU A 706 -23.91 -10.98 3.88
N HIS A 707 -22.94 -10.34 3.21
CA HIS A 707 -21.95 -11.02 2.36
C HIS A 707 -20.56 -11.07 3.01
N SER A 708 -20.17 -10.00 3.73
CA SER A 708 -18.84 -9.88 4.34
C SER A 708 -18.94 -9.45 5.82
N PRO A 709 -19.43 -10.33 6.70
CA PRO A 709 -19.78 -10.00 8.08
C PRO A 709 -18.60 -9.44 8.88
N TYR A 710 -17.44 -10.08 8.79
CA TYR A 710 -16.29 -9.72 9.60
C TYR A 710 -15.76 -8.32 9.23
N LYS A 711 -15.77 -7.94 7.94
CA LYS A 711 -15.43 -6.58 7.48
C LYS A 711 -16.41 -5.55 8.02
N SER A 712 -17.70 -5.86 7.97
CA SER A 712 -18.74 -4.96 8.46
C SER A 712 -18.73 -4.78 9.98
N VAL A 713 -18.48 -5.83 10.76
CA VAL A 713 -18.34 -5.73 12.23
C VAL A 713 -17.25 -4.72 12.61
N MET A 714 -16.10 -4.78 11.95
CA MET A 714 -15.03 -3.81 12.19
C MET A 714 -15.45 -2.38 11.85
N LYS A 715 -16.09 -2.20 10.69
CA LYS A 715 -16.52 -0.86 10.24
C LYS A 715 -17.61 -0.28 11.14
N LEU A 716 -18.55 -1.12 11.60
CA LEU A 716 -19.56 -0.75 12.58
C LEU A 716 -18.96 -0.43 13.94
N GLY A 717 -18.02 -1.22 14.44
CA GLY A 717 -17.34 -0.93 15.71
C GLY A 717 -16.52 0.37 15.66
N LEU A 718 -15.93 0.70 14.50
CA LEU A 718 -15.30 2.00 14.31
C LEU A 718 -16.32 3.14 14.30
N LEU A 719 -17.44 2.94 13.60
CA LEU A 719 -18.52 3.92 13.50
C LEU A 719 -19.14 4.19 14.88
N GLU A 720 -19.38 3.16 15.69
CA GLU A 720 -19.81 3.30 17.08
C GLU A 720 -18.79 4.06 17.92
N LYS A 721 -17.51 3.72 17.80
CA LYS A 721 -16.45 4.47 18.48
C LYS A 721 -16.45 5.95 18.10
N TYR A 722 -16.84 6.27 16.86
CA TYR A 722 -16.89 7.64 16.38
C TYR A 722 -18.16 8.39 16.79
N ALA A 723 -19.27 7.67 16.94
CA ALA A 723 -20.56 8.24 17.31
C ALA A 723 -20.46 9.02 18.64
N GLY A 724 -21.09 10.19 18.68
CA GLY A 724 -21.19 11.04 19.87
C GLY A 724 -19.93 11.85 20.23
N GLN A 725 -18.82 11.77 19.49
CA GLN A 725 -17.58 12.51 19.79
C GLN A 725 -17.46 13.88 19.10
N GLY A 726 -18.26 14.15 18.07
CA GLY A 726 -18.27 15.45 17.38
C GLY A 726 -16.88 15.91 16.90
N GLU A 727 -16.53 17.17 17.19
CA GLU A 727 -15.24 17.76 16.82
C GLU A 727 -14.04 17.27 17.66
N GLU A 728 -14.28 16.67 18.83
CA GLU A 728 -13.22 16.07 19.67
C GLU A 728 -12.74 14.72 19.09
N MET A 729 -13.41 14.24 18.04
CA MET A 729 -13.13 12.97 17.38
C MET A 729 -11.74 12.93 16.76
N ARG A 730 -10.86 12.12 17.33
CA ARG A 730 -9.57 11.80 16.71
C ARG A 730 -9.67 10.63 15.72
N LEU A 731 -9.56 10.95 14.43
CA LEU A 731 -9.61 9.97 13.33
C LEU A 731 -8.47 8.96 13.40
N LEU A 732 -8.73 7.74 12.89
CA LEU A 732 -7.77 6.65 12.93
C LEU A 732 -6.65 6.86 11.92
N CYS A 733 -6.95 7.43 10.73
CA CYS A 733 -5.93 7.84 9.78
C CYS A 733 -4.89 8.80 10.40
N ASP A 734 -5.32 9.79 11.19
CA ASP A 734 -4.40 10.73 11.87
C ASP A 734 -3.56 10.07 12.97
N ARG A 735 -4.11 9.07 13.68
CA ARG A 735 -3.35 8.28 14.66
C ARG A 735 -2.25 7.45 14.00
N ILE A 736 -2.56 6.78 12.89
CA ILE A 736 -1.57 6.03 12.11
C ILE A 736 -0.52 6.97 11.54
N LYS A 737 -0.95 8.13 11.03
CA LYS A 737 -0.03 9.17 10.55
C LYS A 737 0.93 9.64 11.63
N GLU A 738 0.44 9.97 12.82
CA GLU A 738 1.28 10.34 13.97
C GLU A 738 2.27 9.24 14.34
N ALA A 739 1.84 7.97 14.36
CA ALA A 739 2.72 6.85 14.63
C ALA A 739 3.85 6.73 13.60
N VAL A 740 3.53 6.84 12.30
CA VAL A 740 4.51 6.82 11.21
C VAL A 740 5.49 8.00 11.31
N MET A 741 4.97 9.21 11.58
CA MET A 741 5.77 10.43 11.81
C MET A 741 6.80 10.21 12.91
N ARG A 742 6.34 9.73 14.06
CA ARG A 742 7.17 9.41 15.24
C ARG A 742 8.07 8.19 15.03
N GLY A 743 8.09 7.59 13.84
CA GLY A 743 8.98 6.47 13.51
C GLY A 743 8.63 5.17 14.22
N ARG A 744 7.39 5.03 14.70
CA ARG A 744 6.90 3.75 15.24
C ARG A 744 6.83 2.72 14.11
N SER A 745 7.10 1.48 14.47
CA SER A 745 7.18 0.37 13.50
C SER A 745 6.42 -0.88 13.94
N LEU A 746 5.85 -0.86 15.15
CA LEU A 746 4.94 -1.92 15.60
C LEU A 746 3.72 -1.94 14.68
N LEU A 747 3.36 -3.13 14.19
CA LEU A 747 2.22 -3.28 13.29
C LEU A 747 0.92 -2.77 13.92
N SER A 748 0.76 -2.89 15.25
CA SER A 748 -0.41 -2.37 15.97
C SER A 748 -0.57 -0.84 15.87
N ASP A 749 0.50 -0.12 15.57
CA ASP A 749 0.50 1.34 15.42
C ASP A 749 0.38 1.81 13.96
N VAL A 750 0.89 1.02 13.00
CA VAL A 750 1.05 1.48 11.60
C VAL A 750 0.38 0.61 10.54
N ASP A 751 -0.10 -0.59 10.89
CA ASP A 751 -0.91 -1.42 9.99
C ASP A 751 -2.37 -0.95 10.04
N PRO A 752 -2.99 -0.61 8.89
CA PRO A 752 -4.34 -0.04 8.87
C PRO A 752 -5.41 -0.90 9.54
N TYR A 753 -5.30 -2.23 9.46
CA TYR A 753 -6.27 -3.16 10.03
C TYR A 753 -5.93 -3.48 11.48
N LEU A 754 -4.67 -3.75 11.82
CA LEU A 754 -4.32 -4.04 13.20
C LEU A 754 -4.56 -2.82 14.11
N SER A 755 -4.23 -1.61 13.64
CA SER A 755 -4.56 -0.37 14.38
C SER A 755 -6.07 -0.15 14.52
N LEU A 756 -6.86 -0.54 13.51
CA LEU A 756 -8.33 -0.52 13.58
C LEU A 756 -8.83 -1.46 14.69
N PHE A 757 -8.39 -2.72 14.67
CA PHE A 757 -8.74 -3.72 15.67
C PHE A 757 -8.32 -3.30 17.08
N THR A 758 -7.09 -2.84 17.27
CA THR A 758 -6.59 -2.37 18.56
C THR A 758 -7.40 -1.15 19.04
N SER A 759 -7.76 -0.23 18.14
CA SER A 759 -8.56 0.95 18.48
C SER A 759 -9.98 0.58 18.93
N ILE A 760 -10.65 -0.34 18.23
CA ILE A 760 -12.01 -0.77 18.56
C ILE A 760 -12.00 -1.62 19.85
N ARG A 761 -11.01 -2.50 20.00
CA ARG A 761 -10.83 -3.29 21.23
C ARG A 761 -10.69 -2.39 22.45
N LYS A 762 -9.85 -1.34 22.39
CA LYS A 762 -9.71 -0.35 23.47
C LYS A 762 -11.04 0.31 23.83
N HIS A 763 -11.90 0.58 22.84
CA HIS A 763 -13.22 1.15 23.07
C HIS A 763 -14.14 0.18 23.85
N TYR A 764 -14.30 -1.06 23.40
CA TYR A 764 -15.16 -2.02 24.11
C TYR A 764 -14.60 -2.50 25.45
N LEU A 765 -13.27 -2.42 25.64
CA LEU A 765 -12.66 -2.64 26.95
C LEU A 765 -13.09 -1.57 27.96
N LEU A 766 -13.21 -0.30 27.53
CA LEU A 766 -13.71 0.78 28.39
C LEU A 766 -15.22 0.64 28.69
N LEU A 767 -15.97 -0.02 27.81
CA LEU A 767 -17.40 -0.30 28.00
C LEU A 767 -17.67 -1.61 28.78
N ASP A 768 -16.63 -2.36 29.15
CA ASP A 768 -16.74 -3.68 29.78
C ASP A 768 -17.59 -4.69 28.96
N ASP A 769 -17.56 -4.58 27.62
CA ASP A 769 -18.33 -5.46 26.73
C ASP A 769 -17.48 -6.66 26.28
N ALA A 770 -17.46 -7.68 27.13
CA ALA A 770 -16.71 -8.90 26.89
C ALA A 770 -17.18 -9.70 25.65
N THR A 771 -18.44 -9.56 25.25
CA THR A 771 -18.99 -10.25 24.07
C THR A 771 -18.45 -9.63 22.79
N SER A 772 -18.45 -8.30 22.70
CA SER A 772 -17.86 -7.56 21.57
C SER A 772 -16.35 -7.78 21.50
N LEU A 773 -15.64 -7.78 22.63
CA LEU A 773 -14.20 -8.09 22.67
C LEU A 773 -13.88 -9.47 22.09
N ALA A 774 -14.66 -10.49 22.47
CA ALA A 774 -14.53 -11.84 21.93
C ALA A 774 -14.77 -11.89 20.41
N LEU A 775 -15.81 -11.19 19.94
CA LEU A 775 -16.15 -11.12 18.52
C LEU A 775 -15.03 -10.46 17.69
N ILE A 776 -14.44 -9.39 18.21
CA ILE A 776 -13.37 -8.63 17.55
C ILE A 776 -12.14 -9.51 17.34
N GLY A 777 -11.74 -10.30 18.34
CA GLY A 777 -10.64 -11.26 18.23
C GLY A 777 -10.88 -12.31 17.13
N GLU A 778 -12.07 -12.91 17.10
CA GLU A 778 -12.43 -13.88 16.05
C GLU A 778 -12.52 -13.24 14.66
N CYS A 779 -13.03 -12.02 14.54
CA CYS A 779 -13.05 -11.28 13.28
C CYS A 779 -11.64 -11.03 12.74
N LEU A 780 -10.68 -10.64 13.59
CA LEU A 780 -9.27 -10.46 13.21
C LEU A 780 -8.69 -11.78 12.73
N ARG A 781 -8.89 -12.85 13.50
CA ARG A 781 -8.42 -14.20 13.17
C ARG A 781 -8.87 -14.65 11.78
N LEU A 782 -10.16 -14.53 11.50
CA LEU A 782 -10.77 -14.96 10.23
C LEU A 782 -10.41 -14.05 9.05
N LYS A 783 -10.18 -12.76 9.30
CA LYS A 783 -9.75 -11.83 8.26
C LYS A 783 -8.27 -12.00 7.90
N ALA A 784 -7.41 -12.17 8.91
CA ALA A 784 -5.96 -12.37 8.74
C ALA A 784 -5.58 -13.82 8.38
N ASP A 785 -6.53 -14.76 8.51
CA ASP A 785 -6.34 -16.20 8.24
C ASP A 785 -5.20 -16.80 9.07
N VAL A 786 -5.22 -16.52 10.36
CA VAL A 786 -4.20 -16.98 11.33
C VAL A 786 -4.82 -17.92 12.35
N ALA A 787 -4.00 -18.81 12.91
CA ALA A 787 -4.45 -19.68 13.99
C ALA A 787 -4.57 -18.88 15.31
N PRO A 788 -5.41 -19.30 16.28
CA PRO A 788 -5.61 -18.57 17.53
C PRO A 788 -4.32 -18.29 18.31
N GLN A 789 -3.33 -19.19 18.24
CA GLN A 789 -2.04 -19.04 18.92
C GLN A 789 -1.10 -18.02 18.25
N ASP A 790 -1.34 -17.68 16.98
CA ASP A 790 -0.52 -16.72 16.22
C ASP A 790 -1.09 -15.29 16.32
N LEU A 791 -2.27 -15.14 16.96
CA LEU A 791 -2.80 -13.82 17.29
C LEU A 791 -1.95 -13.17 18.39
N PRO A 792 -1.81 -11.83 18.37
CA PRO A 792 -1.25 -11.14 19.51
C PRO A 792 -2.02 -11.50 20.78
N GLU A 793 -1.32 -11.66 21.91
CA GLU A 793 -1.89 -12.13 23.18
C GLU A 793 -3.13 -11.33 23.61
N GLU A 794 -3.15 -10.03 23.34
CA GLU A 794 -4.27 -9.13 23.63
C GLU A 794 -5.57 -9.46 22.86
N PHE A 795 -5.46 -10.19 21.73
CA PHE A 795 -6.57 -10.75 20.95
C PHE A 795 -6.75 -12.26 21.18
N GLY A 796 -5.90 -12.86 22.01
CA GLY A 796 -5.93 -14.27 22.40
C GLY A 796 -7.05 -14.62 23.40
N ALA A 797 -7.13 -15.89 23.77
CA ALA A 797 -8.29 -16.61 24.31
C ALA A 797 -8.89 -16.19 25.69
N ASP A 798 -9.02 -14.90 26.00
CA ASP A 798 -9.96 -14.42 27.04
C ASP A 798 -11.40 -14.27 26.52
N ALA A 799 -11.56 -14.34 25.18
CA ALA A 799 -12.85 -14.45 24.49
C ALA A 799 -13.67 -15.69 24.92
N ALA A 800 -13.01 -16.76 25.36
CA ALA A 800 -13.65 -18.02 25.73
C ALA A 800 -14.18 -18.07 27.17
N ARG A 801 -13.70 -17.19 28.06
CA ARG A 801 -14.11 -17.17 29.48
C ARG A 801 -15.38 -16.34 29.74
N HIS A 802 -15.65 -15.35 28.90
CA HIS A 802 -16.73 -14.40 29.11
C HIS A 802 -17.94 -14.59 28.17
N ALA A 803 -17.83 -15.45 27.15
CA ALA A 803 -18.94 -15.80 26.26
C ALA A 803 -19.87 -16.88 26.86
N HIS A 804 -20.16 -16.78 28.17
CA HIS A 804 -21.28 -17.50 28.76
C HIS A 804 -22.56 -16.81 28.32
N ILE A 805 -23.04 -17.14 27.12
CA ILE A 805 -24.43 -16.94 26.77
C ILE A 805 -25.23 -17.81 27.74
N GLU A 806 -25.95 -17.18 28.68
CA GLU A 806 -26.95 -17.82 29.52
C GLU A 806 -28.04 -18.46 28.63
N ASP A 807 -27.82 -19.70 28.19
CA ASP A 807 -28.85 -20.75 28.02
C ASP A 807 -28.34 -22.07 27.39
N GLN A 808 -27.04 -22.27 27.17
CA GLN A 808 -26.53 -23.56 26.66
C GLN A 808 -25.56 -24.23 27.64
N PRO A 809 -25.88 -25.46 28.12
CA PRO A 809 -25.01 -26.17 29.03
C PRO A 809 -23.68 -26.46 28.34
N ALA A 810 -22.59 -25.94 28.92
CA ALA A 810 -21.23 -26.20 28.50
C ALA A 810 -21.00 -27.70 28.39
N ARG A 811 -20.89 -28.22 27.16
CA ARG A 811 -20.38 -29.56 26.92
C ARG A 811 -18.87 -29.50 26.92
N ALA A 812 -18.25 -30.15 27.89
CA ALA A 812 -16.82 -30.42 27.92
C ALA A 812 -16.47 -31.36 26.75
N GLY A 813 -16.13 -30.77 25.60
CA GLY A 813 -15.71 -31.45 24.38
C GLY A 813 -15.37 -30.39 23.31
N ALA A 814 -14.45 -30.71 22.39
CA ALA A 814 -14.12 -29.83 21.28
C ALA A 814 -15.40 -29.48 20.48
N SER A 815 -15.74 -28.19 20.40
CA SER A 815 -16.91 -27.72 19.66
C SER A 815 -16.75 -28.06 18.17
N SER A 816 -17.81 -28.59 17.55
CA SER A 816 -17.79 -28.89 16.12
C SER A 816 -17.62 -27.60 15.29
N PRO A 817 -17.02 -27.65 14.08
CA PRO A 817 -16.93 -26.49 13.19
C PRO A 817 -18.28 -25.79 12.95
N PHE A 818 -19.36 -26.56 12.85
CA PHE A 818 -20.72 -26.05 12.70
C PHE A 818 -21.20 -25.28 13.94
N GLU A 819 -20.98 -25.81 15.14
CA GLU A 819 -21.36 -25.16 16.40
C GLU A 819 -20.56 -23.87 16.63
N ALA A 820 -19.28 -23.86 16.28
CA ALA A 820 -18.45 -22.66 16.29
C ALA A 820 -18.96 -21.59 15.31
N ALA A 821 -19.36 -21.99 14.10
CA ALA A 821 -19.96 -21.08 13.11
C ALA A 821 -21.31 -20.53 13.56
N LEU A 822 -22.17 -21.34 14.19
CA LEU A 822 -23.45 -20.90 14.73
C LEU A 822 -23.26 -19.88 15.87
N ARG A 823 -22.33 -20.16 16.79
CA ARG A 823 -21.99 -19.22 17.88
C ARG A 823 -21.51 -17.88 17.33
N LEU A 824 -20.57 -17.92 16.38
CA LEU A 824 -20.04 -16.73 15.75
C LEU A 824 -21.13 -15.95 15.00
N GLY A 825 -22.00 -16.64 14.24
CA GLY A 825 -23.12 -16.02 13.53
C GLY A 825 -24.09 -15.32 14.47
N GLY A 826 -24.36 -15.93 15.63
CA GLY A 826 -25.14 -15.33 16.71
C GLY A 826 -24.50 -14.07 17.29
N MET A 827 -23.19 -14.11 17.57
CA MET A 827 -22.44 -12.95 18.07
C MET A 827 -22.46 -11.79 17.07
N VAL A 828 -22.22 -12.05 15.78
CA VAL A 828 -22.27 -11.02 14.72
C VAL A 828 -23.67 -10.41 14.63
N SER A 829 -24.72 -11.23 14.67
CA SER A 829 -26.11 -10.76 14.58
C SER A 829 -26.48 -9.88 15.77
N LEU A 830 -26.12 -10.31 16.99
CA LEU A 830 -26.35 -9.54 18.20
C LEU A 830 -25.62 -8.20 18.14
N PHE A 831 -24.35 -8.21 17.75
CA PHE A 831 -23.53 -7.01 17.60
C PHE A 831 -24.17 -6.00 16.63
N MET A 832 -24.59 -6.45 15.44
CA MET A 832 -25.23 -5.56 14.45
C MET A 832 -26.57 -5.01 14.93
N VAL A 833 -27.40 -5.81 15.60
CA VAL A 833 -28.68 -5.33 16.15
C VAL A 833 -28.46 -4.30 17.24
N GLN A 834 -27.47 -4.51 18.11
CA GLN A 834 -27.10 -3.55 19.15
C GLN A 834 -26.55 -2.26 18.54
N ALA A 835 -25.69 -2.36 17.53
CA ALA A 835 -25.16 -1.20 16.80
C ALA A 835 -26.25 -0.37 16.13
N TYR A 836 -27.18 -1.05 15.48
CA TYR A 836 -28.34 -0.40 14.89
C TYR A 836 -29.19 0.34 15.93
N ARG A 837 -29.48 -0.30 17.07
CA ARG A 837 -30.31 0.32 18.13
C ARG A 837 -29.65 1.57 18.71
N ARG A 838 -28.36 1.49 19.06
CA ARG A 838 -27.60 2.62 19.60
C ARG A 838 -27.62 3.81 18.65
N ILE A 839 -27.30 3.58 17.38
CA ILE A 839 -27.27 4.64 16.37
C ILE A 839 -28.69 5.17 16.07
N GLN A 840 -29.73 4.34 16.18
CA GLN A 840 -31.12 4.77 16.00
C GLN A 840 -31.62 5.64 17.16
N GLU A 841 -31.21 5.35 18.40
CA GLU A 841 -31.57 6.14 19.59
C GLU A 841 -31.04 7.57 19.48
N ASP A 842 -29.78 7.75 19.07
CA ASP A 842 -29.14 9.07 18.87
C ASP A 842 -29.87 9.98 17.87
N ILE A 843 -30.57 9.41 16.88
CA ILE A 843 -31.30 10.16 15.84
C ILE A 843 -32.68 10.62 16.33
N ARG A 844 -33.36 9.78 17.13
CA ARG A 844 -34.68 10.08 17.67
C ARG A 844 -34.66 11.29 18.61
N GLU A 845 -33.48 11.64 19.14
CA GLU A 845 -33.23 12.85 19.93
C GLU A 845 -33.13 14.14 19.09
N GLY A 846 -33.43 14.09 17.79
CA GLY A 846 -33.70 15.28 16.96
C GLY A 846 -32.63 15.64 15.92
N ARG A 847 -31.75 14.70 15.55
CA ARG A 847 -30.65 14.93 14.58
C ARG A 847 -31.05 14.44 13.18
N ALA A 848 -30.80 15.25 12.16
CA ALA A 848 -31.19 14.93 10.77
C ALA A 848 -30.21 13.95 10.11
N ALA A 849 -30.70 12.93 9.40
CA ALA A 849 -29.88 11.98 8.65
C ALA A 849 -29.77 12.37 7.16
N ARG A 850 -28.57 12.26 6.57
CA ARG A 850 -28.27 12.54 5.16
C ARG A 850 -28.55 11.32 4.26
N ILE A 851 -29.75 10.74 4.38
CA ILE A 851 -30.20 9.60 3.59
C ILE A 851 -31.55 9.91 2.93
N THR A 852 -31.75 9.46 1.69
CA THR A 852 -33.05 9.64 1.04
C THR A 852 -34.13 8.79 1.74
N PRO A 853 -35.40 9.25 1.80
CA PRO A 853 -36.48 8.44 2.39
C PRO A 853 -36.67 7.08 1.71
N GLU A 854 -36.38 7.00 0.41
CA GLU A 854 -36.42 5.77 -0.36
C GLU A 854 -35.33 4.79 0.08
N ASP A 855 -34.07 5.23 0.20
CA ASP A 855 -32.96 4.40 0.66
C ASP A 855 -33.17 3.92 2.10
N MET A 856 -33.71 4.78 2.96
CA MET A 856 -34.09 4.41 4.33
C MET A 856 -35.13 3.27 4.33
N THR A 857 -36.14 3.35 3.46
CA THR A 857 -37.18 2.33 3.36
C THR A 857 -36.62 1.01 2.80
N ARG A 858 -35.80 1.07 1.75
CA ARG A 858 -35.15 -0.09 1.11
C ARG A 858 -34.26 -0.83 2.10
N LEU A 859 -33.28 -0.12 2.69
CA LEU A 859 -32.30 -0.70 3.61
C LEU A 859 -32.97 -1.20 4.89
N GLY A 860 -33.90 -0.42 5.45
CA GLY A 860 -34.65 -0.79 6.65
C GLY A 860 -35.46 -2.08 6.46
N ARG A 861 -36.20 -2.22 5.35
CA ARG A 861 -36.96 -3.45 5.04
C ARG A 861 -36.05 -4.64 4.77
N ARG A 862 -34.92 -4.45 4.09
CA ARG A 862 -33.93 -5.52 3.87
C ARG A 862 -33.33 -6.04 5.18
N ILE A 863 -33.00 -5.14 6.10
CA ILE A 863 -32.53 -5.49 7.45
C ILE A 863 -33.63 -6.22 8.21
N ALA A 864 -34.86 -5.69 8.23
CA ALA A 864 -35.99 -6.36 8.88
C ALA A 864 -36.24 -7.76 8.31
N ALA A 865 -36.16 -7.95 6.99
CA ALA A 865 -36.34 -9.25 6.34
C ALA A 865 -35.27 -10.27 6.76
N ASN A 866 -34.04 -9.85 7.06
CA ASN A 866 -32.96 -10.75 7.46
C ASN A 866 -32.91 -11.02 8.98
N PHE A 867 -33.24 -10.03 9.81
CA PHE A 867 -33.03 -10.11 11.27
C PHE A 867 -34.32 -10.22 12.10
N SER A 868 -35.49 -9.91 11.53
CA SER A 868 -36.75 -10.03 12.29
C SER A 868 -37.13 -11.49 12.53
N GLN A 869 -37.66 -11.76 13.73
CA GLN A 869 -38.32 -13.02 14.03
C GLN A 869 -39.83 -12.87 13.83
N GLN A 870 -40.40 -13.76 13.01
CA GLN A 870 -41.83 -13.83 12.74
C GLN A 870 -42.28 -15.29 12.91
N GLN A 871 -43.54 -15.48 13.28
CA GLN A 871 -44.10 -16.83 13.39
C GLN A 871 -44.09 -17.52 12.02
N GLY A 872 -43.71 -18.81 11.99
CA GLY A 872 -43.62 -19.58 10.75
C GLY A 872 -42.42 -19.24 9.86
N LYS A 873 -41.70 -18.14 10.09
CA LYS A 873 -40.52 -17.78 9.31
C LYS A 873 -39.41 -18.81 9.49
N VAL A 874 -38.80 -19.22 8.38
CA VAL A 874 -37.61 -20.08 8.38
C VAL A 874 -36.42 -19.21 8.79
N GLY A 875 -35.94 -19.40 10.01
CA GLY A 875 -34.79 -18.66 10.53
C GLY A 875 -33.51 -19.02 9.76
N LEU A 876 -32.95 -18.05 9.06
CA LEU A 876 -31.61 -18.18 8.48
C LEU A 876 -30.58 -18.09 9.61
N VAL A 877 -29.56 -18.93 9.52
CA VAL A 877 -28.35 -18.88 10.34
C VAL A 877 -27.39 -17.97 9.60
N PRO A 878 -27.16 -16.76 10.12
CA PRO A 878 -26.30 -15.80 9.45
C PRO A 878 -24.87 -16.31 9.41
N PHE A 879 -24.16 -16.08 8.31
CA PHE A 879 -22.70 -16.23 8.22
C PHE A 879 -22.17 -17.67 8.32
N LEU A 880 -22.99 -18.66 7.96
CA LEU A 880 -22.51 -20.02 7.68
C LEU A 880 -21.54 -19.99 6.49
N VAL A 881 -20.33 -20.52 6.70
CA VAL A 881 -19.35 -20.71 5.63
C VAL A 881 -19.92 -21.72 4.63
N GLU A 882 -19.83 -21.42 3.32
CA GLU A 882 -20.41 -22.25 2.25
C GLU A 882 -19.91 -23.71 2.27
N ASP A 883 -18.75 -23.97 2.88
CA ASP A 883 -18.12 -25.28 2.92
C ASP A 883 -18.44 -26.10 4.20
N LEU A 884 -19.40 -25.67 5.02
CA LEU A 884 -19.99 -26.49 6.10
C LEU A 884 -20.91 -27.57 5.53
N GLY A 885 -20.35 -28.40 4.64
CA GLY A 885 -21.07 -29.52 4.04
C GLY A 885 -21.06 -30.72 4.98
N PHE A 886 -22.22 -31.08 5.52
CA PHE A 886 -22.41 -32.38 6.12
C PHE A 886 -22.36 -33.45 5.00
N SER A 887 -21.60 -34.53 5.23
CA SER A 887 -21.47 -35.64 4.29
C SER A 887 -22.64 -36.64 4.38
N GLU A 888 -23.23 -36.73 5.57
CA GLU A 888 -24.30 -37.68 5.90
C GLU A 888 -25.23 -37.06 6.93
N PHE A 889 -26.54 -37.28 6.79
CA PHE A 889 -27.58 -36.84 7.71
C PHE A 889 -28.38 -38.02 8.24
N SER A 890 -28.77 -37.98 9.52
CA SER A 890 -29.72 -38.92 10.12
C SER A 890 -30.94 -38.15 10.63
N PHE A 891 -32.12 -38.57 10.19
CA PHE A 891 -33.40 -38.01 10.62
C PHE A 891 -34.06 -38.96 11.60
N GLY A 892 -34.65 -38.41 12.66
CA GLY A 892 -35.38 -39.20 13.65
C GLY A 892 -36.53 -38.41 14.28
N ALA A 893 -37.53 -39.13 14.78
CA ALA A 893 -38.64 -38.56 15.53
C ALA A 893 -38.62 -39.09 16.98
N GLU A 894 -38.62 -38.17 17.94
CA GLU A 894 -38.79 -38.46 19.36
C GLU A 894 -40.28 -38.28 19.70
N LYS A 895 -40.97 -39.36 20.09
CA LYS A 895 -42.40 -39.32 20.43
C LYS A 895 -42.62 -39.66 21.91
N THR A 896 -42.96 -38.66 22.70
CA THR A 896 -43.44 -38.87 24.07
C THR A 896 -44.95 -39.14 24.05
N PRO A 897 -45.47 -40.12 24.83
CA PRO A 897 -46.92 -40.34 24.95
C PRO A 897 -47.67 -39.04 25.27
N GLY A 898 -48.73 -38.74 24.51
CA GLY A 898 -49.57 -37.55 24.70
C GLY A 898 -49.02 -36.23 24.12
N LYS A 899 -47.81 -36.19 23.56
CA LYS A 899 -47.22 -34.99 22.92
C LYS A 899 -47.04 -35.17 21.42
N ARG A 900 -46.96 -34.05 20.68
CA ARG A 900 -46.59 -34.05 19.25
C ARG A 900 -45.16 -34.61 19.09
N PRO A 901 -44.86 -35.36 18.02
CA PRO A 901 -43.51 -35.84 17.75
C PRO A 901 -42.57 -34.66 17.53
N ILE A 902 -41.36 -34.74 18.09
CA ILE A 902 -40.27 -33.79 17.84
C ILE A 902 -39.33 -34.42 16.81
N TRP A 903 -39.22 -33.77 15.66
CA TRP A 903 -38.32 -34.18 14.59
C TRP A 903 -36.91 -33.67 14.90
N THR A 904 -35.92 -34.50 14.62
CA THR A 904 -34.52 -34.24 14.91
C THR A 904 -33.69 -34.56 13.67
N VAL A 905 -32.71 -33.71 13.37
CA VAL A 905 -31.69 -33.98 12.35
C VAL A 905 -30.31 -33.97 13.00
N LYS A 906 -29.52 -34.98 12.68
CA LYS A 906 -28.10 -35.10 13.02
C LYS A 906 -27.31 -35.12 11.72
N GLY A 907 -26.08 -34.62 11.72
CA GLY A 907 -25.25 -34.61 10.52
C GLY A 907 -23.79 -34.81 10.87
N ARG A 908 -23.08 -35.49 9.96
CA ARG A 908 -21.65 -35.77 10.06
C ARG A 908 -20.86 -34.75 9.24
N ASP A 909 -20.04 -33.96 9.91
CA ASP A 909 -19.11 -33.05 9.22
C ASP A 909 -18.19 -33.85 8.29
N LYS A 910 -17.82 -33.29 7.12
CA LYS A 910 -16.81 -33.90 6.23
C LYS A 910 -15.47 -34.19 6.93
N ALA A 911 -15.14 -33.43 7.99
CA ALA A 911 -13.92 -33.58 8.78
C ALA A 911 -14.08 -34.51 9.99
N ALA A 912 -15.29 -34.98 10.31
CA ALA A 912 -15.53 -35.82 11.47
C ALA A 912 -15.08 -37.28 11.20
N GLY A 913 -14.51 -37.92 12.23
CA GLY A 913 -14.00 -39.29 12.16
C GLY A 913 -15.07 -40.37 11.93
N LYS A 914 -14.74 -41.63 12.27
CA LYS A 914 -15.59 -42.80 11.98
C LYS A 914 -16.87 -42.91 12.83
N THR A 915 -17.18 -41.94 13.69
CA THR A 915 -18.36 -41.98 14.57
C THR A 915 -19.64 -42.09 13.74
N PRO A 916 -20.53 -43.06 14.02
CA PRO A 916 -21.83 -43.16 13.35
C PRO A 916 -22.66 -41.88 13.55
N VAL A 917 -23.31 -41.39 12.50
CA VAL A 917 -24.10 -40.14 12.52
C VAL A 917 -25.22 -40.18 13.57
N GLU A 918 -25.70 -41.38 13.92
CA GLU A 918 -26.75 -41.60 14.92
C GLU A 918 -26.28 -41.30 16.35
N ALA A 919 -24.97 -41.45 16.61
CA ALA A 919 -24.35 -41.18 17.90
C ALA A 919 -24.00 -39.68 18.08
N LEU A 920 -24.06 -38.90 17.00
CA LEU A 920 -23.80 -37.46 17.04
C LEU A 920 -24.94 -36.69 17.73
N PRO A 921 -24.66 -35.51 18.30
CA PRO A 921 -25.70 -34.64 18.81
C PRO A 921 -26.60 -34.11 17.67
N PRO A 922 -27.89 -33.81 17.95
CA PRO A 922 -28.77 -33.20 16.97
C PRO A 922 -28.30 -31.79 16.62
N ILE A 923 -28.26 -31.49 15.31
CA ILE A 923 -28.02 -30.16 14.75
C ILE A 923 -29.22 -29.25 15.01
N ARG A 924 -30.42 -29.80 14.80
CA ARG A 924 -31.67 -29.08 14.99
C ARG A 924 -32.79 -30.02 15.40
N ARG A 925 -33.73 -29.47 16.19
CA ARG A 925 -35.00 -30.09 16.53
C ARG A 925 -36.15 -29.17 16.11
N ASP A 926 -37.23 -29.73 15.61
CA ASP A 926 -38.44 -28.98 15.25
C ASP A 926 -39.69 -29.84 15.46
N VAL A 927 -40.83 -29.22 15.75
CA VAL A 927 -42.13 -29.91 15.84
C VAL A 927 -42.73 -30.16 14.46
N ASP A 928 -42.22 -29.47 13.44
CA ASP A 928 -42.67 -29.52 12.06
C ASP A 928 -41.54 -29.98 11.13
N VAL A 929 -41.69 -31.16 10.52
CA VAL A 929 -40.69 -31.73 9.61
C VAL A 929 -40.53 -30.89 8.34
N ALA A 930 -41.58 -30.24 7.84
CA ALA A 930 -41.47 -29.38 6.66
C ALA A 930 -40.59 -28.16 6.96
N ARG A 931 -40.71 -27.60 8.16
CA ARG A 931 -39.87 -26.50 8.64
C ARG A 931 -38.42 -26.92 8.83
N LEU A 932 -38.20 -28.13 9.36
CA LEU A 932 -36.87 -28.71 9.50
C LEU A 932 -36.16 -28.87 8.14
N LEU A 933 -36.88 -29.39 7.13
CA LEU A 933 -36.36 -29.57 5.77
C LEU A 933 -36.09 -28.23 5.07
N ALA A 934 -37.04 -27.30 5.15
CA ALA A 934 -36.87 -25.95 4.62
C ALA A 934 -35.64 -25.27 5.25
N TRP A 935 -35.48 -25.39 6.57
CA TRP A 935 -34.33 -24.82 7.27
C TRP A 935 -33.00 -25.39 6.77
N LEU A 936 -32.89 -26.70 6.53
CA LEU A 936 -31.66 -27.31 5.98
C LEU A 936 -31.32 -26.78 4.58
N HIS A 937 -32.34 -26.62 3.73
CA HIS A 937 -32.16 -26.11 2.36
C HIS A 937 -31.77 -24.64 2.32
N PHE A 938 -32.54 -23.75 2.96
CA PHE A 938 -32.29 -22.31 2.90
C PHE A 938 -31.02 -21.88 3.65
N ASN A 939 -30.51 -22.71 4.57
CA ASN A 939 -29.20 -22.52 5.19
C ASN A 939 -28.04 -23.17 4.44
N GLY A 940 -28.31 -23.83 3.30
CA GLY A 940 -27.27 -24.47 2.48
C GLY A 940 -26.57 -25.65 3.15
N LEU A 941 -27.20 -26.27 4.17
CA LEU A 941 -26.59 -27.38 4.92
C LEU A 941 -26.75 -28.72 4.18
N TYR A 942 -27.77 -28.84 3.34
CA TYR A 942 -28.04 -30.03 2.54
C TYR A 942 -27.67 -29.81 1.07
N GLY A 943 -26.91 -30.75 0.49
CA GLY A 943 -26.56 -30.77 -0.94
C GLY A 943 -26.99 -32.06 -1.63
N PRO A 944 -27.12 -32.10 -2.98
CA PRO A 944 -27.63 -33.25 -3.73
C PRO A 944 -26.84 -34.57 -3.54
N GLY A 945 -25.59 -34.49 -3.04
CA GLY A 945 -24.73 -35.65 -2.77
C GLY A 945 -24.69 -36.12 -1.31
N ALA A 946 -25.46 -35.51 -0.40
CA ALA A 946 -25.46 -35.90 1.01
C ALA A 946 -26.21 -37.24 1.22
N VAL A 947 -25.60 -38.17 1.96
CA VAL A 947 -26.21 -39.47 2.26
C VAL A 947 -27.23 -39.31 3.39
N LEU A 948 -28.37 -39.99 3.30
CA LEU A 948 -29.38 -40.02 4.36
C LEU A 948 -29.39 -41.40 5.04
N ALA A 949 -29.02 -41.44 6.31
CA ALA A 949 -28.97 -42.64 7.14
C ALA A 949 -30.33 -42.94 7.80
N GLU A 950 -30.67 -44.23 7.90
CA GLU A 950 -32.01 -44.69 8.27
C GLU A 950 -32.13 -44.99 9.78
N LYS A 951 -32.97 -44.23 10.47
CA LYS A 951 -33.54 -44.58 11.78
C LYS A 951 -35.05 -44.38 11.67
N THR A 952 -35.85 -45.36 12.11
CA THR A 952 -37.31 -45.43 11.93
C THR A 952 -38.00 -44.06 11.80
N LEU A 953 -38.28 -43.68 10.54
CA LEU A 953 -38.96 -42.43 10.14
C LEU A 953 -40.48 -42.54 10.14
N ALA A 954 -41.03 -43.70 10.54
CA ALA A 954 -42.45 -44.01 10.45
C ALA A 954 -43.30 -42.87 11.07
N PRO A 955 -44.23 -42.27 10.30
CA PRO A 955 -44.80 -42.76 9.04
C PRO A 955 -44.15 -42.25 7.72
N ILE A 956 -43.05 -41.49 7.75
CA ILE A 956 -42.39 -40.93 6.54
C ILE A 956 -41.45 -41.97 5.92
N ALA A 957 -41.50 -42.14 4.58
CA ALA A 957 -40.53 -42.96 3.86
C ALA A 957 -39.29 -42.13 3.48
N LEU A 958 -38.10 -42.72 3.58
CA LEU A 958 -36.83 -42.07 3.24
C LEU A 958 -36.81 -41.54 1.79
N ALA A 959 -37.35 -42.33 0.85
CA ALA A 959 -37.44 -41.95 -0.56
C ALA A 959 -38.33 -40.73 -0.81
N ASP A 960 -39.42 -40.56 -0.04
CA ASP A 960 -40.28 -39.38 -0.14
C ASP A 960 -39.55 -38.13 0.38
N LEU A 961 -38.73 -38.27 1.44
CA LEU A 961 -37.92 -37.18 1.99
C LEU A 961 -36.82 -36.73 1.00
N GLN A 962 -36.16 -37.68 0.33
CA GLN A 962 -35.18 -37.41 -0.73
C GLN A 962 -35.80 -36.65 -1.91
N LEU A 963 -36.93 -37.14 -2.41
CA LEU A 963 -37.65 -36.50 -3.52
C LEU A 963 -38.12 -35.09 -3.14
N LEU A 964 -38.67 -34.93 -1.93
CA LEU A 964 -39.12 -33.63 -1.45
C LEU A 964 -37.97 -32.63 -1.35
N LEU A 965 -36.83 -33.00 -0.77
CA LEU A 965 -35.66 -32.11 -0.67
C LEU A 965 -35.13 -31.70 -2.06
N ALA A 966 -35.03 -32.64 -3.00
CA ALA A 966 -34.56 -32.36 -4.35
C ALA A 966 -35.53 -31.44 -5.12
N ASP A 967 -36.83 -31.71 -5.06
CA ASP A 967 -37.85 -30.91 -5.76
C ASP A 967 -38.01 -29.52 -5.13
N MET A 968 -37.96 -29.44 -3.79
CA MET A 968 -37.95 -28.17 -3.06
C MET A 968 -36.74 -27.31 -3.42
N ALA A 969 -35.55 -27.92 -3.54
CA ALA A 969 -34.34 -27.19 -3.91
C ALA A 969 -34.38 -26.66 -5.35
N ALA A 970 -34.98 -27.41 -6.29
CA ALA A 970 -35.19 -26.96 -7.65
C ALA A 970 -36.24 -25.84 -7.76
N PHE A 971 -37.30 -25.89 -6.94
CA PHE A 971 -38.36 -24.88 -6.95
C PHE A 971 -37.98 -23.58 -6.23
N PHE A 972 -37.15 -23.68 -5.18
CA PHE A 972 -36.60 -22.53 -4.47
C PHE A 972 -35.07 -22.47 -4.61
N PRO A 973 -34.53 -22.04 -5.78
CA PRO A 973 -33.11 -21.75 -5.88
C PRO A 973 -32.71 -20.76 -4.79
N ARG A 974 -31.76 -21.13 -3.94
CA ARG A 974 -31.47 -20.42 -2.68
C ARG A 974 -31.14 -18.95 -2.94
N ARG A 975 -30.24 -18.66 -3.87
CA ARG A 975 -29.81 -17.30 -4.23
C ARG A 975 -30.98 -16.47 -4.74
N ASP A 976 -31.68 -16.96 -5.77
CA ASP A 976 -32.83 -16.26 -6.36
C ASP A 976 -33.99 -16.04 -5.39
N THR A 977 -34.07 -16.84 -4.32
CA THR A 977 -35.15 -16.74 -3.33
C THR A 977 -34.78 -15.80 -2.19
N LEU A 978 -33.51 -15.78 -1.74
CA LEU A 978 -33.07 -15.01 -0.58
C LEU A 978 -32.45 -13.64 -0.94
N GLU A 979 -32.04 -13.44 -2.20
CA GLU A 979 -31.42 -12.21 -2.71
C GLU A 979 -32.28 -11.56 -3.82
N PRO A 980 -33.45 -10.98 -3.49
CA PRO A 980 -34.25 -10.26 -4.47
C PRO A 980 -33.58 -8.94 -4.90
N ASP A 981 -34.06 -8.38 -6.01
CA ASP A 981 -33.66 -7.04 -6.47
C ASP A 981 -33.97 -5.98 -5.39
N LEU A 982 -33.08 -4.99 -5.23
CA LEU A 982 -33.22 -3.91 -4.25
C LEU A 982 -34.52 -3.13 -4.41
N ASP A 983 -35.02 -2.99 -5.65
CA ASP A 983 -36.27 -2.26 -5.92
C ASP A 983 -37.51 -2.99 -5.38
N GLU A 984 -37.44 -4.31 -5.14
CA GLU A 984 -38.55 -5.07 -4.55
C GLU A 984 -38.84 -4.65 -3.10
N TYR A 985 -37.84 -4.12 -2.38
CA TYR A 985 -38.04 -3.63 -1.01
C TYR A 985 -38.87 -2.34 -0.96
N LEU A 986 -38.98 -1.58 -2.06
CA LEU A 986 -39.92 -0.45 -2.11
C LEU A 986 -41.37 -0.91 -2.26
N ARG A 987 -41.58 -2.07 -2.89
CA ARG A 987 -42.92 -2.62 -3.12
C ARG A 987 -43.47 -3.27 -1.83
N PRO A 988 -44.80 -3.27 -1.64
CA PRO A 988 -45.42 -4.01 -0.55
C PRO A 988 -45.04 -5.50 -0.59
N GLU A 989 -44.93 -6.10 0.59
CA GLU A 989 -44.59 -7.52 0.74
C GLU A 989 -45.68 -8.42 0.15
N ARG A 990 -45.30 -9.37 -0.70
CA ARG A 990 -46.18 -10.35 -1.35
C ARG A 990 -45.50 -11.69 -1.55
N VAL A 991 -46.28 -12.76 -1.63
CA VAL A 991 -45.80 -14.11 -1.95
C VAL A 991 -45.40 -14.20 -3.43
N THR A 992 -44.22 -14.74 -3.71
CA THR A 992 -43.71 -14.94 -5.08
C THR A 992 -43.76 -16.40 -5.50
N ARG A 993 -43.51 -17.32 -4.56
CA ARG A 993 -43.51 -18.77 -4.77
C ARG A 993 -44.17 -19.49 -3.59
N CYS A 994 -45.01 -20.49 -3.85
CA CYS A 994 -45.69 -21.28 -2.83
C CYS A 994 -45.61 -22.79 -3.13
N TYR A 995 -45.18 -23.58 -2.16
CA TYR A 995 -44.98 -25.02 -2.25
C TYR A 995 -45.78 -25.73 -1.18
N LEU A 996 -46.70 -26.58 -1.60
CA LEU A 996 -47.68 -27.23 -0.75
C LEU A 996 -47.26 -28.68 -0.49
N ILE A 997 -47.06 -29.03 0.77
CA ILE A 997 -46.65 -30.37 1.20
C ILE A 997 -47.85 -31.03 1.90
N VAL A 998 -48.40 -32.07 1.27
CA VAL A 998 -49.62 -32.73 1.72
C VAL A 998 -49.30 -34.00 2.50
N ASN A 999 -49.86 -34.16 3.70
CA ASN A 999 -49.82 -35.41 4.48
C ASN A 999 -48.43 -36.01 4.73
N LEU A 1000 -47.40 -35.18 4.89
CA LEU A 1000 -46.02 -35.67 5.04
C LEU A 1000 -45.83 -36.56 6.28
N PRO A 1001 -46.06 -36.11 7.53
CA PRO A 1001 -45.95 -36.97 8.72
C PRO A 1001 -47.22 -37.79 8.98
N THR A 1002 -48.04 -38.04 7.95
CA THR A 1002 -49.33 -38.75 8.10
C THR A 1002 -49.19 -40.20 7.61
N PRO A 1003 -49.77 -41.19 8.31
CA PRO A 1003 -49.83 -42.56 7.83
C PRO A 1003 -50.44 -42.65 6.42
N PRO A 1004 -49.84 -43.44 5.50
CA PRO A 1004 -50.24 -43.48 4.09
C PRO A 1004 -51.66 -44.03 3.86
N ASP A 1005 -52.23 -44.77 4.81
CA ASP A 1005 -53.60 -45.30 4.79
C ASP A 1005 -54.69 -44.22 4.93
N LYS A 1006 -54.34 -42.98 5.31
CA LYS A 1006 -55.32 -41.91 5.49
C LYS A 1006 -55.80 -41.34 4.16
N ASN A 1007 -57.11 -41.40 3.94
CA ASN A 1007 -57.79 -40.99 2.71
C ASN A 1007 -58.25 -39.52 2.71
N LYS A 1008 -57.93 -38.74 3.74
CA LYS A 1008 -58.20 -37.29 3.83
C LYS A 1008 -56.89 -36.51 3.92
N ILE A 1009 -56.90 -35.25 3.47
CA ILE A 1009 -55.81 -34.31 3.79
C ILE A 1009 -55.96 -33.93 5.27
N LEU A 1010 -55.05 -34.44 6.11
CA LEU A 1010 -55.02 -34.19 7.55
C LEU A 1010 -53.98 -33.14 7.91
N THR A 1011 -52.93 -33.01 7.09
CA THR A 1011 -51.90 -31.98 7.27
C THR A 1011 -51.56 -31.36 5.92
N LEU A 1012 -51.48 -30.03 5.88
CA LEU A 1012 -50.98 -29.26 4.75
C LEU A 1012 -49.93 -28.29 5.27
N SER A 1013 -48.67 -28.43 4.84
CA SER A 1013 -47.63 -27.44 5.09
C SER A 1013 -47.45 -26.58 3.85
N ALA A 1014 -47.72 -25.28 3.96
CA ALA A 1014 -47.43 -24.29 2.93
C ALA A 1014 -46.05 -23.67 3.22
N LEU A 1015 -45.07 -24.00 2.38
CA LEU A 1015 -43.77 -23.36 2.33
C LEU A 1015 -43.81 -22.26 1.26
N TYR A 1016 -43.60 -21.00 1.62
CA TYR A 1016 -43.68 -19.90 0.66
C TYR A 1016 -42.58 -18.87 0.84
N ALA A 1017 -42.20 -18.21 -0.25
CA ALA A 1017 -41.22 -17.13 -0.29
C ALA A 1017 -41.88 -15.81 -0.66
N THR A 1018 -41.34 -14.69 -0.15
CA THR A 1018 -41.83 -13.34 -0.43
C THR A 1018 -40.89 -12.58 -1.36
N ASN A 1019 -41.36 -11.49 -1.95
CA ASN A 1019 -40.53 -10.59 -2.77
C ASN A 1019 -39.45 -9.86 -1.96
N TRP A 1020 -39.51 -9.90 -0.62
CA TRP A 1020 -38.47 -9.38 0.27
C TRP A 1020 -37.39 -10.42 0.61
N GLY A 1021 -37.51 -11.63 0.07
CA GLY A 1021 -36.57 -12.72 0.30
C GLY A 1021 -36.79 -13.49 1.59
N GLU A 1022 -37.96 -13.31 2.23
CA GLU A 1022 -38.32 -14.07 3.44
C GLU A 1022 -39.00 -15.40 3.05
N VAL A 1023 -38.78 -16.43 3.87
CA VAL A 1023 -39.36 -17.75 3.67
C VAL A 1023 -40.14 -18.17 4.91
N PHE A 1024 -41.32 -18.75 4.71
CA PHE A 1024 -42.22 -19.15 5.78
C PHE A 1024 -42.72 -20.58 5.57
N VAL A 1025 -42.93 -21.29 6.66
CA VAL A 1025 -43.64 -22.58 6.70
C VAL A 1025 -44.82 -22.46 7.65
N GLN A 1026 -46.02 -22.55 7.09
CA GLN A 1026 -47.27 -22.57 7.82
C GLN A 1026 -47.93 -23.94 7.67
N THR A 1027 -48.07 -24.67 8.77
CA THR A 1027 -48.71 -25.99 8.78
C THR A 1027 -50.13 -25.91 9.33
N ILE A 1028 -51.06 -26.41 8.53
CA ILE A 1028 -52.50 -26.40 8.78
C ILE A 1028 -52.94 -27.83 9.07
N ASP A 1029 -53.48 -28.03 10.27
CA ASP A 1029 -54.05 -29.30 10.70
C ASP A 1029 -55.53 -29.37 10.29
N ASN A 1030 -55.94 -30.49 9.69
CA ASN A 1030 -57.30 -30.78 9.24
C ASN A 1030 -57.91 -29.68 8.33
N PRO A 1031 -57.28 -29.33 7.19
CA PRO A 1031 -57.82 -28.32 6.29
C PRO A 1031 -59.20 -28.74 5.74
N PRO A 1032 -60.10 -27.78 5.48
CA PRO A 1032 -61.45 -28.04 4.99
C PRO A 1032 -61.42 -28.63 3.57
N GLN A 1033 -62.47 -29.36 3.19
CA GLN A 1033 -62.59 -29.94 1.85
C GLN A 1033 -62.54 -28.91 0.70
N MET A 1034 -62.85 -27.64 1.00
CA MET A 1034 -62.74 -26.53 0.04
C MET A 1034 -61.33 -26.40 -0.55
N LEU A 1035 -60.28 -26.77 0.21
CA LEU A 1035 -58.90 -26.80 -0.26
C LEU A 1035 -58.73 -27.60 -1.56
N VAL A 1036 -59.46 -28.71 -1.73
CA VAL A 1036 -59.35 -29.58 -2.92
C VAL A 1036 -60.04 -28.95 -4.14
N LYS A 1037 -61.08 -28.12 -3.92
CA LYS A 1037 -61.86 -27.48 -4.99
C LYS A 1037 -61.23 -26.16 -5.44
N CYS A 1038 -60.84 -25.31 -4.49
CA CYS A 1038 -60.29 -23.98 -4.74
C CYS A 1038 -59.05 -23.71 -3.87
N PRO A 1039 -57.89 -24.35 -4.15
CA PRO A 1039 -56.69 -24.20 -3.32
C PRO A 1039 -56.24 -22.74 -3.18
N LEU A 1040 -56.26 -21.97 -4.27
CA LEU A 1040 -55.81 -20.56 -4.28
C LEU A 1040 -56.67 -19.67 -3.38
N ALA A 1041 -58.01 -19.81 -3.46
CA ALA A 1041 -58.94 -19.04 -2.64
C ALA A 1041 -58.76 -19.33 -1.15
N TYR A 1042 -58.59 -20.61 -0.80
CA TYR A 1042 -58.32 -21.02 0.57
C TYR A 1042 -56.98 -20.49 1.08
N LEU A 1043 -55.92 -20.54 0.27
CA LEU A 1043 -54.61 -20.02 0.67
C LEU A 1043 -54.62 -18.50 0.87
N ARG A 1044 -55.39 -17.75 0.09
CA ARG A 1044 -55.58 -16.30 0.31
C ARG A 1044 -56.19 -15.96 1.66
N GLU A 1045 -57.04 -16.84 2.19
CA GLU A 1045 -57.68 -16.65 3.50
C GLU A 1045 -56.77 -17.04 4.66
N VAL A 1046 -55.85 -17.99 4.45
CA VAL A 1046 -55.09 -18.62 5.54
C VAL A 1046 -53.63 -18.17 5.62
N LEU A 1047 -53.02 -17.78 4.50
CA LEU A 1047 -51.63 -17.30 4.51
C LEU A 1047 -51.57 -15.89 5.11
N ASP A 1048 -50.55 -15.65 5.93
CA ASP A 1048 -50.32 -14.36 6.59
C ASP A 1048 -49.92 -13.23 5.61
N LYS A 1049 -49.58 -13.59 4.36
CA LYS A 1049 -49.02 -12.68 3.34
C LYS A 1049 -49.89 -12.68 2.08
N SER A 1050 -49.92 -11.55 1.38
CA SER A 1050 -50.69 -11.38 0.15
C SER A 1050 -50.26 -12.36 -0.95
N LEU A 1051 -51.20 -13.15 -1.48
CA LEU A 1051 -50.97 -14.16 -2.52
C LEU A 1051 -51.54 -13.69 -3.89
N PRO A 1052 -50.70 -13.18 -4.80
CA PRO A 1052 -51.14 -12.71 -6.11
C PRO A 1052 -51.46 -13.87 -7.07
N ASP A 1053 -52.18 -13.59 -8.16
CA ASP A 1053 -52.61 -14.61 -9.14
C ASP A 1053 -51.45 -15.21 -9.94
N ASP A 1054 -50.35 -14.48 -10.09
CA ASP A 1054 -49.14 -14.88 -10.83
C ASP A 1054 -48.12 -15.64 -9.95
N CYS A 1055 -48.48 -15.98 -8.71
CA CYS A 1055 -47.61 -16.73 -7.81
C CYS A 1055 -47.32 -18.13 -8.40
N ALA A 1056 -46.04 -18.47 -8.51
CA ALA A 1056 -45.65 -19.82 -8.91
C ALA A 1056 -46.02 -20.81 -7.80
N MET A 1057 -46.75 -21.88 -8.14
CA MET A 1057 -47.20 -22.89 -7.18
C MET A 1057 -46.70 -24.29 -7.52
N ARG A 1058 -46.40 -25.09 -6.49
CA ARG A 1058 -46.07 -26.52 -6.64
C ARG A 1058 -46.66 -27.33 -5.50
N VAL A 1059 -46.97 -28.60 -5.74
CA VAL A 1059 -47.52 -29.53 -4.73
C VAL A 1059 -46.65 -30.78 -4.66
N PHE A 1060 -46.33 -31.19 -3.44
CA PHE A 1060 -45.76 -32.49 -3.12
C PHE A 1060 -46.76 -33.34 -2.34
N THR A 1061 -46.88 -34.61 -2.73
CA THR A 1061 -47.68 -35.62 -2.02
C THR A 1061 -46.87 -36.91 -1.96
N PRO A 1062 -46.66 -37.50 -0.77
CA PRO A 1062 -45.93 -38.75 -0.62
C PRO A 1062 -46.47 -39.84 -1.55
N LYS A 1063 -45.57 -40.65 -2.13
CA LYS A 1063 -45.92 -41.56 -3.23
C LYS A 1063 -47.02 -42.57 -2.89
N ARG A 1064 -47.10 -42.97 -1.61
CA ARG A 1064 -48.06 -43.95 -1.08
C ARG A 1064 -49.28 -43.33 -0.38
N ALA A 1065 -49.43 -42.01 -0.37
CA ALA A 1065 -50.55 -41.37 0.32
C ALA A 1065 -51.88 -41.65 -0.40
N ALA A 1066 -52.88 -42.14 0.34
CA ALA A 1066 -54.22 -42.42 -0.17
C ALA A 1066 -55.16 -41.20 -0.26
N CYS A 1067 -54.67 -39.99 0.03
CA CYS A 1067 -55.46 -38.77 0.05
C CYS A 1067 -55.66 -38.16 -1.36
N PRO A 1068 -56.64 -37.25 -1.54
CA PRO A 1068 -56.83 -36.51 -2.78
C PRO A 1068 -55.59 -35.69 -3.14
N ARG A 1069 -55.18 -35.72 -4.42
CA ARG A 1069 -54.11 -34.85 -4.94
C ARG A 1069 -54.65 -33.46 -5.21
N LEU A 1070 -53.93 -32.44 -4.74
CA LEU A 1070 -54.23 -31.04 -5.05
C LEU A 1070 -53.79 -30.72 -6.48
N LYS A 1071 -54.61 -29.95 -7.21
CA LYS A 1071 -54.25 -29.36 -8.50
C LYS A 1071 -54.12 -27.86 -8.31
N VAL A 1072 -52.92 -27.34 -8.50
CA VAL A 1072 -52.63 -25.91 -8.62
C VAL A 1072 -52.23 -25.64 -10.06
N LEU A 1073 -52.65 -24.47 -10.57
CA LEU A 1073 -52.39 -24.03 -11.95
C LEU A 1073 -50.93 -23.66 -12.15
#